data_AF-A0A4T0LQ13-F1
#
_entry.id   AF-A0A4T0LQ13-F1
#
_cell.length_a   1.000
_cell.length_b   1.000
_cell.length_c   1.000
_cell.angle_alpha   90.00
_cell.angle_beta   90.00
_cell.angle_gamma   90.00
#
_symmetry.space_group_name_H-M   'P 1'
#
loop_
_entity.id
_entity.type
_entity.pdbx_description
1 polymer ?
#
loop_
_entity_poly.entity_id
_entity_poly.type
_entity_poly.pdbx_seq_one_letter_code
_entity_poly.pdbx_strand_id
1 'polypeptide(L)'
;GVDIRRHHVKTGKRTAPKSEDPYLLLLVRLFRFLARRTDSQFNKVVLRRLFMSKMNKPPLSISKLAYLSKNYPQAKQGATIVNVGPVTDDNRLLEVPKMSIAALRFTKTARARIEAAGGECLTLDQLALRAPTGSNVVLLRGKKTAREANRHFGFGPHKHKKPYTISKGRKFENARGRPEKLPQGFHWGAASAAYQIEGNTKGGGRGPSIWDKFFADGKHSADGATGEPASDSYHRYAEDIALLKSYGATAYRFSISWPRVIPRGGKNSPVNHEGLAYYNRLINEIIGQGLTPFVTIYHWDAPQALEDKYGSWLSEQIVDDYERYARVLFENFGDRVKHWITINEPLTISAEAYIVGIFAPGHTDLTESYKVAKNQIMAHARAYHVYKNEFASHQHGEIGITLNGNWFEPADNSPKAREAAQVMMDFQWGLYADPIYKNGDYPRSLHERNSEYLSYFTPEESKYIAHSADFMGMNAYTSSVAYGNATDNPSTGYTYTSFWFPNGTAVGGESNESWLWDTPWGFEKLLVYLWDNYHYPIYITENGFSAKDENSKPLNELVQDYDRVNYHDGYLNAMLRAIHRGADIRSYFAWAITDNLEWASGYSSRFGITHVDFDTQVRTPKLTSQFLKEWFKWHS
;
A
#
# COMPACT_ATOMS: atom_id res chain seq x y z
N GLY A 1 -22.92 29.50 5.54
CA GLY A 1 -23.19 30.92 5.78
C GLY A 1 -23.94 31.09 7.08
N VAL A 2 -23.56 32.14 7.83
CA VAL A 2 -24.12 32.68 9.09
C VAL A 2 -23.87 31.87 10.37
N ASP A 3 -22.87 32.34 11.10
CA ASP A 3 -22.67 32.15 12.53
C ASP A 3 -23.85 32.77 13.30
N ILE A 4 -24.57 31.94 14.06
CA ILE A 4 -25.54 32.40 15.05
C ILE A 4 -25.13 31.83 16.40
N ARG A 5 -24.32 32.62 17.11
CA ARG A 5 -24.31 32.80 18.57
C ARG A 5 -24.33 31.48 19.37
N ARG A 6 -23.14 31.07 19.81
CA ARG A 6 -22.98 30.42 21.12
C ARG A 6 -23.82 31.18 22.15
N HIS A 7 -24.87 30.56 22.67
CA HIS A 7 -25.40 30.64 24.04
C HIS A 7 -26.80 30.01 24.05
N HIS A 8 -26.89 28.74 24.47
CA HIS A 8 -28.00 28.11 25.20
C HIS A 8 -27.70 26.60 25.37
N VAL A 9 -26.79 26.25 26.28
CA VAL A 9 -26.81 24.89 26.83
C VAL A 9 -28.07 24.79 27.67
N LYS A 10 -29.14 24.18 27.14
CA LYS A 10 -30.30 23.77 27.96
C LYS A 10 -29.79 22.82 29.05
N THR A 11 -29.51 23.34 30.24
CA THR A 11 -29.34 22.56 31.47
C THR A 11 -30.72 22.12 31.99
N GLY A 12 -31.49 21.44 31.14
CA GLY A 12 -32.74 20.81 31.55
C GLY A 12 -32.43 19.67 32.53
N LYS A 13 -32.67 19.89 33.83
CA LYS A 13 -32.68 18.80 34.82
C LYS A 13 -33.82 17.85 34.45
N ARG A 14 -33.49 16.62 34.01
CA ARG A 14 -34.50 15.60 33.72
C ARG A 14 -35.26 15.24 34.99
N THR A 15 -36.58 15.32 34.95
CA THR A 15 -37.50 14.98 36.05
C THR A 15 -38.07 13.55 35.94
N ALA A 16 -37.83 12.89 34.80
CA ALA A 16 -38.24 11.51 34.51
C ALA A 16 -37.18 10.80 33.64
N PRO A 17 -37.08 9.45 33.69
CA PRO A 17 -36.26 8.69 32.76
C PRO A 17 -36.87 8.73 31.35
N LYS A 18 -36.03 8.73 30.30
CA LYS A 18 -36.45 8.44 28.92
C LYS A 18 -35.99 7.02 28.59
N SER A 19 -36.81 6.03 28.96
CA SER A 19 -36.52 4.59 28.82
C SER A 19 -37.82 3.79 28.87
N GLU A 20 -37.94 2.76 28.05
CA GLU A 20 -39.07 1.81 28.05
C GLU A 20 -38.81 0.59 28.96
N ASP A 21 -37.58 0.44 29.47
CA ASP A 21 -37.19 -0.62 30.41
C ASP A 21 -38.09 -0.66 31.66
N PRO A 22 -38.93 -1.70 31.81
CA PRO A 22 -39.88 -1.82 32.93
C PRO A 22 -39.19 -1.81 34.30
N TYR A 23 -38.01 -2.45 34.40
CA TYR A 23 -37.27 -2.54 35.65
C TYR A 23 -36.75 -1.16 36.09
N LEU A 24 -36.23 -0.37 35.15
CA LEU A 24 -35.81 1.01 35.44
C LEU A 24 -36.99 1.89 35.88
N LEU A 25 -38.16 1.73 35.26
CA LEU A 25 -39.37 2.47 35.62
C LEU A 25 -39.86 2.10 37.03
N LEU A 26 -39.81 0.82 37.40
CA LEU A 26 -40.12 0.35 38.75
C LEU A 26 -39.14 0.87 39.80
N LEU A 27 -37.84 0.81 39.53
CA LEU A 27 -36.82 1.41 40.41
C LEU A 27 -37.04 2.91 40.61
N VAL A 28 -37.43 3.63 39.55
CA VAL A 28 -37.77 5.06 39.64
C VAL A 28 -38.97 5.28 40.55
N ARG A 29 -40.03 4.45 40.46
CA ARG A 29 -41.18 4.54 41.37
C ARG A 29 -40.75 4.27 42.82
N LEU A 30 -39.95 3.22 43.04
CA LEU A 30 -39.41 2.85 44.35
C LEU A 30 -38.57 3.96 44.99
N PHE A 31 -37.53 4.44 44.29
CA PHE A 31 -36.66 5.50 44.83
C PHE A 31 -37.34 6.86 44.89
N ARG A 32 -38.40 7.12 44.09
CA ARG A 32 -39.25 8.30 44.24
C ARG A 32 -40.10 8.21 45.50
N PHE A 33 -40.64 7.03 45.80
CA PHE A 33 -41.33 6.78 47.07
C PHE A 33 -40.38 6.96 48.26
N LEU A 34 -39.21 6.33 48.24
CA LEU A 34 -38.21 6.42 49.30
C LEU A 34 -37.67 7.86 49.49
N ALA A 35 -37.36 8.58 48.41
CA ALA A 35 -36.89 9.96 48.50
C ALA A 35 -37.94 10.94 49.05
N ARG A 36 -39.24 10.58 48.97
CA ARG A 36 -40.35 11.36 49.54
C ARG A 36 -40.65 10.98 51.00
N ARG A 37 -40.52 9.69 51.34
CA ARG A 37 -40.82 9.15 52.68
C ARG A 37 -39.63 9.16 53.63
N THR A 38 -38.43 9.36 53.12
CA THR A 38 -37.19 9.47 53.91
C THR A 38 -36.50 10.78 53.58
N ASP A 39 -35.83 11.38 54.56
CA ASP A 39 -34.98 12.55 54.34
C ASP A 39 -33.58 12.22 53.77
N SER A 40 -33.38 10.96 53.39
CA SER A 40 -32.12 10.44 52.89
C SER A 40 -31.66 11.15 51.61
N GLN A 41 -30.52 11.84 51.70
CA GLN A 41 -29.84 12.41 50.54
C GLN A 41 -29.40 11.32 49.56
N PHE A 42 -29.06 10.13 50.06
CA PHE A 42 -28.71 8.99 49.23
C PHE A 42 -29.84 8.65 48.25
N ASN A 43 -31.07 8.50 48.75
CA ASN A 43 -32.24 8.20 47.91
C ASN A 43 -32.52 9.30 46.87
N LYS A 44 -32.40 10.57 47.27
CA LYS A 44 -32.54 11.73 46.36
C LYS A 44 -31.48 11.70 45.25
N VAL A 45 -30.24 11.30 45.55
CA VAL A 45 -29.16 11.19 44.57
C VAL A 45 -29.32 9.98 43.66
N VAL A 46 -29.71 8.81 44.20
CA VAL A 46 -29.99 7.61 43.38
C VAL A 46 -31.11 7.90 42.40
N LEU A 47 -32.23 8.47 42.85
CA LEU A 47 -33.35 8.86 41.99
C LEU A 47 -32.91 9.81 40.86
N ARG A 48 -32.12 10.84 41.18
CA ARG A 48 -31.58 11.78 40.19
C ARG A 48 -30.70 11.07 39.14
N ARG A 49 -29.89 10.09 39.57
CA ARG A 49 -29.04 9.31 38.67
C ARG A 49 -29.86 8.38 37.79
N LEU A 50 -30.96 7.80 38.29
CA LEU A 50 -31.86 6.96 37.48
C LEU A 50 -32.42 7.71 36.27
N PHE A 51 -32.72 9.02 36.41
CA PHE A 51 -33.18 9.90 35.31
C PHE A 51 -32.10 10.24 34.27
N MET A 52 -30.82 10.02 34.58
CA MET A 52 -29.73 10.36 33.67
C MET A 52 -29.68 9.42 32.45
N SER A 53 -29.19 9.96 31.33
CA SER A 53 -28.88 9.14 30.15
C SER A 53 -27.80 8.11 30.44
N LYS A 54 -27.72 7.03 29.65
CA LYS A 54 -26.65 6.01 29.76
C LYS A 54 -25.24 6.63 29.72
N MET A 55 -25.04 7.71 28.96
CA MET A 55 -23.77 8.46 28.91
C MET A 55 -23.36 9.04 30.27
N ASN A 56 -24.34 9.46 31.08
CA ASN A 56 -24.11 10.02 32.41
C ASN A 56 -24.16 8.95 33.53
N LYS A 57 -24.38 7.68 33.20
CA LYS A 57 -24.28 6.53 34.10
C LYS A 57 -23.12 5.61 33.64
N PRO A 58 -21.87 6.08 33.69
CA PRO A 58 -20.73 5.34 33.16
C PRO A 58 -20.54 4.01 33.91
N PRO A 59 -20.09 2.94 33.22
CA PRO A 59 -19.74 1.70 33.88
C PRO A 59 -18.54 1.87 34.82
N LEU A 60 -18.44 1.01 35.83
CA LEU A 60 -17.30 0.90 36.73
C LEU A 60 -16.73 -0.52 36.67
N SER A 61 -15.41 -0.65 36.48
CA SER A 61 -14.74 -1.95 36.55
C SER A 61 -14.53 -2.40 37.99
N ILE A 62 -14.48 -3.72 38.22
CA ILE A 62 -14.16 -4.29 39.55
C ILE A 62 -12.79 -3.82 40.07
N SER A 63 -11.79 -3.65 39.19
CA SER A 63 -10.48 -3.07 39.52
C SER A 63 -10.60 -1.66 40.08
N LYS A 64 -11.46 -0.83 39.47
CA LYS A 64 -11.66 0.53 39.93
C LYS A 64 -12.44 0.57 41.23
N LEU A 65 -13.42 -0.33 41.41
CA LEU A 65 -14.15 -0.46 42.68
C LEU A 65 -13.21 -0.87 43.82
N ALA A 66 -12.35 -1.87 43.60
CA ALA A 66 -11.33 -2.31 44.56
C ALA A 66 -10.32 -1.19 44.91
N TYR A 67 -9.92 -0.40 43.90
CA TYR A 67 -9.07 0.76 44.14
C TYR A 67 -9.79 1.85 44.95
N LEU A 68 -11.05 2.15 44.62
CA LEU A 68 -11.82 3.20 45.30
C LEU A 68 -12.22 2.77 46.72
N SER A 69 -12.49 1.49 46.97
CA SER A 69 -12.80 1.01 48.32
C SER A 69 -11.60 1.12 49.25
N LYS A 70 -10.37 0.90 48.76
CA LYS A 70 -9.13 1.11 49.54
C LYS A 70 -8.85 2.58 49.87
N ASN A 71 -9.18 3.51 48.97
CA ASN A 71 -8.73 4.92 49.05
C ASN A 71 -9.78 5.90 49.60
N TYR A 72 -11.02 5.45 49.86
CA TYR A 72 -12.06 6.30 50.43
C TYR A 72 -12.37 5.83 51.87
N PRO A 73 -12.02 6.59 52.92
CA PRO A 73 -12.23 6.19 54.32
C PRO A 73 -13.70 5.92 54.69
N GLN A 74 -14.64 6.40 53.87
CA GLN A 74 -16.08 6.18 54.00
C GLN A 74 -16.49 4.79 53.49
N ALA A 75 -15.68 4.15 52.64
CA ALA A 75 -15.83 2.77 52.16
C ALA A 75 -15.10 1.79 53.11
N LYS A 76 -15.38 1.90 54.41
CA LYS A 76 -14.83 0.98 55.42
C LYS A 76 -15.25 -0.47 55.13
N GLN A 77 -14.47 -1.41 55.67
CA GLN A 77 -14.76 -2.84 55.65
C GLN A 77 -16.23 -3.10 56.03
N GLY A 78 -17.01 -3.65 55.09
CA GLY A 78 -18.40 -4.05 55.31
C GLY A 78 -19.50 -3.11 54.78
N ALA A 79 -19.17 -1.92 54.26
CA ALA A 79 -20.17 -1.06 53.61
C ALA A 79 -20.56 -1.56 52.21
N THR A 80 -21.83 -1.43 51.83
CA THR A 80 -22.27 -1.82 50.46
C THR A 80 -21.92 -0.73 49.46
N ILE A 81 -21.15 -1.07 48.43
CA ILE A 81 -20.75 -0.14 47.38
C ILE A 81 -21.86 -0.03 46.34
N VAL A 82 -22.37 1.17 46.10
CA VAL A 82 -23.50 1.42 45.21
C VAL A 82 -23.03 2.12 43.94
N ASN A 83 -23.35 1.57 42.77
CA ASN A 83 -23.16 2.23 41.48
C ASN A 83 -24.49 2.27 40.70
N VAL A 84 -25.00 3.47 40.41
CA VAL A 84 -26.19 3.64 39.56
C VAL A 84 -25.78 3.60 38.08
N GLY A 85 -25.22 2.46 37.68
CA GLY A 85 -24.65 2.15 36.36
C GLY A 85 -24.23 0.67 36.29
N PRO A 86 -23.71 0.20 35.15
CA PRO A 86 -23.21 -1.17 35.03
C PRO A 86 -21.89 -1.37 35.80
N VAL A 87 -21.67 -2.58 36.30
CA VAL A 87 -20.37 -3.04 36.82
C VAL A 87 -19.79 -4.06 35.85
N THR A 88 -18.54 -3.86 35.44
CA THR A 88 -17.85 -4.67 34.43
C THR A 88 -16.61 -5.33 35.01
N ASP A 89 -16.16 -6.39 34.36
CA ASP A 89 -14.95 -7.10 34.75
C ASP A 89 -13.67 -6.34 34.35
N ASP A 90 -12.53 -6.75 34.92
CA ASP A 90 -11.20 -6.32 34.51
C ASP A 90 -10.20 -7.45 34.80
N ASN A 91 -9.77 -8.12 33.74
CA ASN A 91 -8.88 -9.30 33.82
C ASN A 91 -7.49 -8.96 34.37
N ARG A 92 -7.11 -7.68 34.42
CA ARG A 92 -5.82 -7.23 34.97
C ARG A 92 -5.80 -7.23 36.50
N LEU A 93 -6.96 -7.22 37.15
CA LEU A 93 -7.05 -7.45 38.59
C LEU A 93 -6.99 -8.96 38.80
N LEU A 94 -5.86 -9.51 39.25
CA LEU A 94 -5.71 -10.96 39.42
C LEU A 94 -6.59 -11.48 40.56
N GLU A 95 -6.52 -10.84 41.73
CA GLU A 95 -7.30 -11.20 42.91
C GLU A 95 -8.39 -10.16 43.20
N VAL A 96 -9.64 -10.61 43.25
CA VAL A 96 -10.77 -9.76 43.58
C VAL A 96 -10.95 -9.73 45.10
N PRO A 97 -10.94 -8.56 45.76
CA PRO A 97 -11.21 -8.50 47.19
C PRO A 97 -12.70 -8.75 47.47
N LYS A 98 -13.00 -9.35 48.61
CA LYS A 98 -14.38 -9.54 49.10
C LYS A 98 -15.09 -8.18 49.25
N MET A 99 -16.16 -7.97 48.49
CA MET A 99 -16.93 -6.72 48.47
C MET A 99 -18.43 -6.99 48.23
N SER A 100 -19.31 -6.27 48.94
CA SER A 100 -20.75 -6.21 48.61
C SER A 100 -21.02 -5.01 47.70
N ILE A 101 -21.58 -5.25 46.52
CA ILE A 101 -21.80 -4.24 45.48
C ILE A 101 -23.26 -4.26 45.04
N ALA A 102 -23.90 -3.10 45.01
CA ALA A 102 -25.23 -2.90 44.44
C ALA A 102 -25.15 -2.09 43.14
N ALA A 103 -25.71 -2.61 42.05
CA ALA A 103 -25.64 -1.95 40.74
C ALA A 103 -26.90 -2.15 39.89
N LEU A 104 -27.02 -1.37 38.80
CA LEU A 104 -28.10 -1.58 37.83
C LEU A 104 -27.94 -2.87 37.04
N ARG A 105 -26.69 -3.30 36.81
CA ARG A 105 -26.35 -4.51 36.07
C ARG A 105 -24.92 -4.92 36.36
N PHE A 106 -24.66 -6.22 36.35
CA PHE A 106 -23.31 -6.80 36.34
C PHE A 106 -23.08 -7.53 35.02
N THR A 107 -21.84 -7.54 34.51
CA THR A 107 -21.45 -8.54 33.50
C THR A 107 -21.38 -9.92 34.15
N LYS A 108 -21.62 -10.99 33.37
CA LYS A 108 -21.64 -12.37 33.88
C LYS A 108 -20.33 -12.72 34.58
N THR A 109 -19.20 -12.34 33.97
CA THR A 109 -17.86 -12.61 34.50
C THR A 109 -17.55 -11.79 35.76
N ALA A 110 -17.92 -10.51 35.81
CA ALA A 110 -17.73 -9.70 37.01
C ALA A 110 -18.51 -10.26 38.21
N ARG A 111 -19.77 -10.66 37.99
CA ARG A 111 -20.59 -11.30 39.03
C ARG A 111 -19.92 -12.57 39.55
N ALA A 112 -19.55 -13.48 38.66
CA ALA A 112 -18.92 -14.74 39.02
C ALA A 112 -17.64 -14.55 39.85
N ARG A 113 -16.80 -13.58 39.47
CA ARG A 113 -15.54 -13.30 40.18
C ARG A 113 -15.75 -12.62 41.54
N ILE A 114 -16.76 -11.76 41.67
CA ILE A 114 -17.14 -11.16 42.96
C ILE A 114 -17.67 -12.23 43.91
N GLU A 115 -18.55 -13.10 43.44
CA GLU A 115 -19.13 -14.19 44.23
C GLU A 115 -18.08 -15.23 44.62
N ALA A 116 -17.16 -15.59 43.71
CA ALA A 116 -16.04 -16.48 43.99
C ALA A 116 -15.08 -15.93 45.06
N ALA A 117 -14.91 -14.60 45.14
CA ALA A 117 -14.17 -13.94 46.21
C ALA A 117 -14.95 -13.83 47.54
N GLY A 118 -16.14 -14.45 47.63
CA GLY A 118 -17.03 -14.38 48.79
C GLY A 118 -17.76 -13.04 48.94
N GLY A 119 -17.78 -12.21 47.89
CA GLY A 119 -18.54 -10.96 47.80
C GLY A 119 -19.99 -11.17 47.38
N GLU A 120 -20.75 -10.08 47.34
CA GLU A 120 -22.21 -10.12 47.08
C GLU A 120 -22.61 -9.13 45.99
N CYS A 121 -23.41 -9.58 45.02
CA CYS A 121 -23.92 -8.75 43.92
C CYS A 121 -25.42 -8.47 44.09
N LEU A 122 -25.77 -7.27 44.56
CA LEU A 122 -27.14 -6.83 44.81
C LEU A 122 -27.72 -6.01 43.64
N THR A 123 -29.01 -6.14 43.42
CA THR A 123 -29.80 -5.20 42.63
C THR A 123 -30.17 -3.97 43.46
N LEU A 124 -30.58 -2.86 42.82
CA LEU A 124 -30.91 -1.63 43.55
C LEU A 124 -32.20 -1.74 44.38
N ASP A 125 -33.14 -2.62 43.99
CA ASP A 125 -34.33 -2.94 44.77
C ASP A 125 -34.00 -3.83 45.97
N GLN A 126 -33.13 -4.84 45.82
CA GLN A 126 -32.62 -5.60 46.97
C GLN A 126 -31.85 -4.70 47.96
N LEU A 127 -31.07 -3.74 47.44
CA LEU A 127 -30.43 -2.73 48.28
C LEU A 127 -31.46 -1.88 49.02
N ALA A 128 -32.53 -1.45 48.36
CA ALA A 128 -33.57 -0.64 48.97
C ALA A 128 -34.31 -1.36 50.09
N LEU A 129 -34.44 -2.69 50.02
CA LEU A 129 -34.97 -3.51 51.12
C LEU A 129 -33.97 -3.60 52.29
N ARG A 130 -32.67 -3.79 52.00
CA ARG A 130 -31.63 -3.92 53.02
C ARG A 130 -31.29 -2.60 53.73
N ALA A 131 -31.23 -1.50 52.99
CA ALA A 131 -30.81 -0.19 53.46
C ALA A 131 -31.73 0.92 52.92
N PRO A 132 -33.02 0.96 53.33
CA PRO A 132 -34.03 1.88 52.77
C PRO A 132 -33.69 3.36 53.00
N THR A 133 -32.89 3.69 54.00
CA THR A 133 -32.40 5.06 54.29
C THR A 133 -31.01 5.33 53.72
N GLY A 134 -30.35 4.33 53.11
CA GLY A 134 -28.94 4.42 52.69
C GLY A 134 -27.95 4.36 53.85
N SER A 135 -28.28 3.67 54.94
CA SER A 135 -27.35 3.39 56.03
C SER A 135 -26.27 2.38 55.59
N ASN A 136 -25.02 2.61 55.97
CA ASN A 136 -23.88 1.74 55.66
C ASN A 136 -23.66 1.46 54.15
N VAL A 137 -23.92 2.47 53.30
CA VAL A 137 -23.67 2.39 51.85
C VAL A 137 -22.72 3.48 51.38
N VAL A 138 -21.97 3.22 50.30
CA VAL A 138 -21.12 4.20 49.64
C VAL A 138 -21.47 4.32 48.17
N LEU A 139 -21.91 5.51 47.76
CA LEU A 139 -22.34 5.77 46.40
C LEU A 139 -21.18 6.24 45.51
N LEU A 140 -20.63 5.34 44.71
CA LEU A 140 -19.54 5.64 43.76
C LEU A 140 -20.07 5.99 42.37
N ARG A 141 -19.20 6.58 41.55
CA ARG A 141 -19.50 6.91 40.14
C ARG A 141 -18.21 6.88 39.31
N GLY A 142 -18.27 6.26 38.13
CA GLY A 142 -17.18 6.34 37.15
C GLY A 142 -16.98 7.74 36.58
N LYS A 143 -15.80 7.99 36.00
CA LYS A 143 -15.53 9.23 35.25
C LYS A 143 -16.49 9.33 34.06
N LYS A 144 -17.17 10.47 33.90
CA LYS A 144 -18.05 10.72 32.74
C LYS A 144 -17.30 10.67 31.40
N THR A 145 -15.99 10.94 31.44
CA THR A 145 -15.08 10.95 30.28
C THR A 145 -14.35 9.62 30.06
N ALA A 146 -14.70 8.55 30.78
CA ALA A 146 -14.00 7.26 30.68
C ALA A 146 -14.28 6.49 29.37
N ARG A 147 -15.31 6.87 28.60
CA ARG A 147 -15.58 6.26 27.29
C ARG A 147 -14.45 6.62 26.32
N GLU A 148 -14.08 5.66 25.48
CA GLU A 148 -13.07 5.84 24.43
C GLU A 148 -13.34 7.10 23.61
N ALA A 149 -14.57 7.28 23.11
CA ALA A 149 -15.00 8.51 22.42
C ALA A 149 -14.56 9.84 23.08
N ASN A 150 -14.57 9.95 24.42
CA ASN A 150 -14.14 11.17 25.11
C ASN A 150 -12.61 11.35 25.17
N ARG A 151 -11.81 10.32 24.90
CA ARG A 151 -10.37 10.46 24.63
C ARG A 151 -10.10 11.26 23.35
N HIS A 152 -11.11 11.34 22.49
CA HIS A 152 -11.05 11.89 21.14
C HIS A 152 -11.86 13.21 21.00
N PHE A 153 -12.51 13.68 22.08
CA PHE A 153 -13.15 15.00 22.16
C PHE A 153 -12.29 15.97 22.97
N GLY A 154 -11.58 16.86 22.27
CA GLY A 154 -10.90 18.01 22.85
C GLY A 154 -10.84 19.15 21.83
N PHE A 155 -11.60 20.22 22.06
CA PHE A 155 -11.47 21.46 21.30
C PHE A 155 -10.35 22.30 21.92
N GLY A 156 -9.22 22.43 21.23
CA GLY A 156 -8.14 23.36 21.57
C GLY A 156 -6.91 23.15 20.67
N PRO A 157 -6.11 24.18 20.38
CA PRO A 157 -5.19 24.20 19.23
C PRO A 157 -3.96 23.29 19.32
N HIS A 158 -3.75 22.56 20.43
CA HIS A 158 -2.49 21.88 20.72
C HIS A 158 -2.63 20.51 21.39
N LYS A 159 -3.57 19.66 20.97
CA LYS A 159 -3.63 18.27 21.47
C LYS A 159 -3.79 17.25 20.34
N HIS A 160 -2.74 16.45 20.11
CA HIS A 160 -2.69 15.30 19.19
C HIS A 160 -3.63 14.16 19.63
N LYS A 161 -4.95 14.35 19.49
CA LYS A 161 -5.95 13.32 19.79
C LYS A 161 -6.78 13.05 18.54
N LYS A 162 -6.56 11.88 17.91
CA LYS A 162 -7.35 11.37 16.76
C LYS A 162 -8.85 11.31 17.12
N PRO A 163 -9.82 11.32 16.21
CA PRO A 163 -11.24 11.09 16.51
C PRO A 163 -11.56 9.59 16.79
N TYR A 164 -12.67 9.27 17.48
CA TYR A 164 -13.20 7.90 17.58
C TYR A 164 -14.44 7.74 16.70
N THR A 165 -14.48 6.75 15.83
CA THR A 165 -15.67 6.48 15.01
C THR A 165 -16.05 5.00 15.03
N ILE A 166 -17.26 4.75 15.54
CA ILE A 166 -17.98 3.48 15.52
C ILE A 166 -19.18 3.69 14.58
N SER A 167 -19.30 2.90 13.51
CA SER A 167 -20.40 2.82 12.52
C SER A 167 -20.26 3.59 11.19
N LYS A 168 -20.60 2.86 10.12
CA LYS A 168 -20.63 3.22 8.70
C LYS A 168 -22.01 3.81 8.32
N GLY A 169 -22.06 4.93 7.59
CA GLY A 169 -23.31 5.45 7.02
C GLY A 169 -23.27 6.90 6.50
N ARG A 170 -24.13 7.16 5.49
CA ARG A 170 -24.29 8.33 4.58
C ARG A 170 -24.13 9.78 5.11
N LYS A 171 -23.93 10.02 6.41
CA LYS A 171 -23.58 11.36 6.92
C LYS A 171 -22.09 11.72 6.76
N PHE A 172 -21.33 10.87 6.06
CA PHE A 172 -19.89 10.99 5.81
C PHE A 172 -19.49 11.94 4.67
N GLU A 173 -20.42 12.48 3.87
CA GLU A 173 -20.04 13.40 2.77
C GLU A 173 -19.59 14.78 3.26
N ASN A 174 -20.06 15.25 4.44
CA ASN A 174 -19.75 16.61 4.93
C ASN A 174 -18.69 16.66 6.04
N ALA A 175 -18.13 15.51 6.45
CA ALA A 175 -17.14 15.43 7.54
C ALA A 175 -15.74 14.98 7.09
N ARG A 176 -15.54 14.68 5.80
CA ARG A 176 -14.24 14.31 5.21
C ARG A 176 -13.33 15.50 4.87
N GLY A 177 -13.69 16.73 5.24
CA GLY A 177 -13.13 17.88 4.53
C GLY A 177 -13.59 17.87 3.07
N ARG A 178 -13.12 18.80 2.24
CA ARG A 178 -13.26 18.62 0.79
C ARG A 178 -12.54 17.31 0.40
N PRO A 179 -12.99 16.57 -0.63
CA PRO A 179 -12.20 15.48 -1.17
C PRO A 179 -10.78 16.00 -1.40
N GLU A 180 -9.80 15.33 -0.82
CA GLU A 180 -8.41 15.48 -1.19
C GLU A 180 -8.33 15.13 -2.68
N LYS A 181 -8.06 16.12 -3.53
CA LYS A 181 -8.15 15.97 -4.98
C LYS A 181 -6.78 15.68 -5.55
N LEU A 182 -6.74 14.78 -6.53
CA LEU A 182 -5.59 14.59 -7.39
C LEU A 182 -5.32 15.89 -8.19
N PRO A 183 -4.07 16.12 -8.58
CA PRO A 183 -3.75 17.26 -9.43
C PRO A 183 -4.47 17.16 -10.78
N GLN A 184 -4.75 18.32 -11.37
CA GLN A 184 -5.34 18.36 -12.71
C GLN A 184 -4.41 17.67 -13.71
N GLY A 185 -4.97 16.83 -14.58
CA GLY A 185 -4.19 16.07 -15.56
C GLY A 185 -3.54 14.79 -15.01
N PHE A 186 -3.88 14.37 -13.79
CA PHE A 186 -3.40 13.10 -13.24
C PHE A 186 -3.83 11.92 -14.13
N HIS A 187 -2.86 11.09 -14.51
CA HIS A 187 -3.09 9.90 -15.31
C HIS A 187 -3.31 8.67 -14.44
N TRP A 188 -4.41 7.95 -14.64
CA TRP A 188 -4.56 6.64 -14.03
C TRP A 188 -4.90 5.57 -15.07
N GLY A 189 -4.45 4.35 -14.81
CA GLY A 189 -4.70 3.22 -15.69
C GLY A 189 -4.16 1.91 -15.14
N ALA A 190 -3.82 1.02 -16.07
CA ALA A 190 -3.14 -0.24 -15.77
C ALA A 190 -1.88 -0.36 -16.64
N ALA A 191 -0.98 -1.23 -16.21
CA ALA A 191 0.28 -1.51 -16.88
C ALA A 191 0.33 -2.96 -17.39
N SER A 192 1.20 -3.21 -18.37
CA SER A 192 1.55 -4.54 -18.88
C SER A 192 2.96 -4.59 -19.48
N ALA A 193 3.47 -5.79 -19.70
CA ALA A 193 4.72 -6.07 -20.42
C ALA A 193 4.46 -6.99 -21.61
N ALA A 194 5.11 -6.70 -22.74
CA ALA A 194 4.93 -7.41 -24.00
C ALA A 194 5.06 -8.93 -23.83
N TYR A 195 6.18 -9.42 -23.28
CA TYR A 195 6.39 -10.86 -23.11
C TYR A 195 5.39 -11.52 -22.15
N GLN A 196 4.90 -10.78 -21.15
CA GLN A 196 4.01 -11.33 -20.13
C GLN A 196 2.56 -11.49 -20.61
N ILE A 197 2.09 -10.64 -21.55
CA ILE A 197 0.68 -10.63 -21.99
C ILE A 197 0.47 -10.98 -23.46
N GLU A 198 1.43 -10.69 -24.35
CA GLU A 198 1.14 -10.70 -25.80
C GLU A 198 0.89 -12.10 -26.35
N GLY A 199 1.71 -13.08 -25.99
CA GLY A 199 1.77 -14.34 -26.72
C GLY A 199 2.30 -14.16 -28.14
N ASN A 200 1.92 -15.08 -29.03
CA ASN A 200 2.32 -15.07 -30.44
C ASN A 200 3.85 -14.91 -30.60
N THR A 201 4.59 -15.73 -29.85
CA THR A 201 6.05 -15.64 -29.71
C THR A 201 6.79 -15.97 -31.00
N LYS A 202 6.16 -16.78 -31.87
CA LYS A 202 6.72 -17.28 -33.14
C LYS A 202 6.10 -16.64 -34.39
N GLY A 203 5.11 -15.76 -34.24
CA GLY A 203 4.39 -15.14 -35.35
C GLY A 203 4.85 -13.73 -35.69
N GLY A 204 4.38 -13.24 -36.84
CA GLY A 204 4.54 -11.87 -37.30
C GLY A 204 5.99 -11.38 -37.44
N GLY A 205 6.91 -12.28 -37.79
CA GLY A 205 8.33 -11.97 -37.98
C GLY A 205 9.12 -11.69 -36.70
N ARG A 206 8.54 -11.90 -35.51
CA ARG A 206 9.24 -11.76 -34.22
C ARG A 206 10.41 -12.74 -34.10
N GLY A 207 11.57 -12.25 -33.67
CA GLY A 207 12.71 -13.09 -33.27
C GLY A 207 12.55 -13.61 -31.84
N PRO A 208 13.32 -14.64 -31.43
CA PRO A 208 13.34 -15.07 -30.04
C PRO A 208 13.98 -14.00 -29.14
N SER A 209 13.41 -13.81 -27.95
CA SER A 209 14.03 -13.11 -26.82
C SER A 209 14.79 -14.09 -25.93
N ILE A 210 15.57 -13.54 -25.00
CA ILE A 210 16.23 -14.31 -23.93
C ILE A 210 15.23 -15.15 -23.11
N TRP A 211 14.00 -14.67 -22.92
CA TRP A 211 12.98 -15.40 -22.17
C TRP A 211 12.40 -16.59 -22.94
N ASP A 212 12.30 -16.48 -24.27
CA ASP A 212 11.86 -17.61 -25.12
C ASP A 212 12.85 -18.77 -24.99
N LYS A 213 14.15 -18.46 -24.92
CA LYS A 213 15.21 -19.45 -24.73
C LYS A 213 15.25 -19.97 -23.29
N PHE A 214 15.14 -19.07 -22.32
CA PHE A 214 15.23 -19.41 -20.90
C PHE A 214 14.09 -20.33 -20.45
N PHE A 215 12.85 -20.09 -20.86
CA PHE A 215 11.73 -20.98 -20.52
C PHE A 215 11.62 -22.24 -21.39
N ALA A 216 12.45 -22.39 -22.43
CA ALA A 216 12.28 -23.48 -23.41
C ALA A 216 12.42 -24.89 -22.83
N ASP A 217 13.13 -25.05 -21.70
CA ASP A 217 13.33 -26.35 -21.06
C ASP A 217 12.27 -26.69 -19.99
N GLY A 218 11.35 -25.77 -19.71
CA GLY A 218 10.28 -25.92 -18.73
C GLY A 218 10.71 -25.96 -17.25
N LYS A 219 11.95 -25.57 -16.93
CA LYS A 219 12.50 -25.64 -15.56
C LYS A 219 12.60 -24.29 -14.85
N HIS A 220 12.46 -23.22 -15.61
CA HIS A 220 12.72 -21.87 -15.15
C HIS A 220 11.46 -21.10 -14.72
N SER A 221 10.29 -21.74 -14.79
CA SER A 221 9.02 -21.26 -14.24
C SER A 221 8.40 -22.33 -13.34
N ALA A 222 7.70 -21.90 -12.28
CA ALA A 222 7.18 -22.77 -11.23
C ALA A 222 6.21 -23.87 -11.72
N ASP A 223 5.49 -23.58 -12.81
CA ASP A 223 4.53 -24.47 -13.47
C ASP A 223 4.99 -24.93 -14.87
N GLY A 224 6.23 -24.61 -15.26
CA GLY A 224 6.77 -24.88 -16.60
C GLY A 224 6.14 -24.03 -17.71
N ALA A 225 5.40 -22.97 -17.37
CA ALA A 225 4.82 -22.04 -18.33
C ALA A 225 5.89 -21.26 -19.12
N THR A 226 5.48 -20.82 -20.31
CA THR A 226 6.26 -19.97 -21.22
C THR A 226 5.44 -18.74 -21.60
N GLY A 227 6.00 -17.82 -22.40
CA GLY A 227 5.27 -16.70 -22.99
C GLY A 227 4.15 -17.07 -23.97
N GLU A 228 3.83 -18.36 -24.14
CA GLU A 228 2.78 -18.84 -25.03
C GLU A 228 1.69 -19.61 -24.25
N PRO A 229 0.39 -19.29 -24.42
CA PRO A 229 -0.16 -18.16 -25.18
C PRO A 229 -0.18 -16.84 -24.39
N ALA A 230 0.30 -16.82 -23.13
CA ALA A 230 0.09 -15.71 -22.20
C ALA A 230 -1.42 -15.40 -22.04
N SER A 231 -1.76 -14.11 -21.99
CA SER A 231 -3.16 -13.63 -22.07
C SER A 231 -3.62 -13.41 -23.51
N ASP A 232 -2.85 -13.84 -24.52
CA ASP A 232 -3.14 -13.70 -25.96
C ASP A 232 -3.49 -12.25 -26.38
N SER A 233 -2.93 -11.26 -25.68
CA SER A 233 -3.24 -9.84 -25.92
C SER A 233 -2.77 -9.38 -27.30
N TYR A 234 -1.85 -10.09 -27.95
CA TYR A 234 -1.46 -9.80 -29.34
C TYR A 234 -2.67 -9.85 -30.29
N HIS A 235 -3.58 -10.80 -30.10
CA HIS A 235 -4.79 -10.93 -30.91
C HIS A 235 -5.99 -10.20 -30.29
N ARG A 236 -5.95 -9.94 -28.98
CA ARG A 236 -7.08 -9.45 -28.19
C ARG A 236 -6.91 -8.06 -27.59
N TYR A 237 -5.89 -7.32 -28.00
CA TYR A 237 -5.63 -5.98 -27.46
C TYR A 237 -6.86 -5.06 -27.49
N ALA A 238 -7.70 -5.12 -28.52
CA ALA A 238 -8.91 -4.30 -28.58
C ALA A 238 -9.92 -4.62 -27.45
N GLU A 239 -10.04 -5.88 -27.05
CA GLU A 239 -10.84 -6.31 -25.90
C GLU A 239 -10.25 -5.75 -24.60
N ASP A 240 -8.94 -5.88 -24.43
CA ASP A 240 -8.23 -5.39 -23.24
C ASP A 240 -8.32 -3.85 -23.10
N ILE A 241 -8.15 -3.11 -24.21
CA ILE A 241 -8.30 -1.63 -24.21
C ILE A 241 -9.75 -1.22 -23.93
N ALA A 242 -10.74 -1.93 -24.50
CA ALA A 242 -12.16 -1.67 -24.21
C ALA A 242 -12.49 -1.89 -22.73
N LEU A 243 -11.94 -2.93 -22.10
CA LEU A 243 -12.07 -3.17 -20.66
C LEU A 243 -11.45 -2.03 -19.84
N LEU A 244 -10.22 -1.64 -20.15
CA LEU A 244 -9.54 -0.55 -19.46
C LEU A 244 -10.33 0.77 -19.57
N LYS A 245 -10.88 1.05 -20.75
CA LYS A 245 -11.80 2.18 -20.95
C LYS A 245 -13.06 2.06 -20.11
N SER A 246 -13.65 0.86 -20.01
CA SER A 246 -14.83 0.61 -19.18
C SER A 246 -14.58 0.84 -17.69
N TYR A 247 -13.33 0.68 -17.24
CA TYR A 247 -12.89 1.00 -15.88
C TYR A 247 -12.76 2.51 -15.66
N GLY A 248 -12.84 3.34 -16.71
CA GLY A 248 -12.72 4.79 -16.62
C GLY A 248 -11.28 5.29 -16.59
N ALA A 249 -10.32 4.43 -16.98
CA ALA A 249 -8.92 4.79 -17.09
C ALA A 249 -8.73 5.98 -18.04
N THR A 250 -7.64 6.71 -17.84
CA THR A 250 -7.22 7.82 -18.68
C THR A 250 -5.96 7.49 -19.48
N ALA A 251 -5.22 6.45 -19.09
CA ALA A 251 -3.97 6.06 -19.72
C ALA A 251 -3.79 4.54 -19.72
N TYR A 252 -2.91 4.07 -20.60
CA TYR A 252 -2.44 2.68 -20.61
C TYR A 252 -0.92 2.67 -20.75
N ARG A 253 -0.24 1.96 -19.85
CA ARG A 253 1.20 1.74 -19.93
C ARG A 253 1.47 0.35 -20.47
N PHE A 254 2.27 0.25 -21.52
CA PHE A 254 2.66 -1.03 -22.12
C PHE A 254 4.10 -0.98 -22.61
N SER A 255 4.74 -2.13 -22.78
CA SER A 255 6.05 -2.22 -23.42
C SER A 255 5.97 -2.68 -24.86
N ILE A 256 7.01 -2.35 -25.63
CA ILE A 256 7.21 -2.84 -27.00
C ILE A 256 8.26 -3.94 -26.95
N SER A 257 7.97 -5.07 -27.60
CA SER A 257 8.91 -6.19 -27.68
C SER A 257 10.03 -5.88 -28.67
N TRP A 258 11.25 -5.74 -28.16
CA TRP A 258 12.43 -5.46 -28.99
C TRP A 258 12.60 -6.48 -30.14
N PRO A 259 12.58 -7.80 -29.91
CA PRO A 259 12.73 -8.76 -30.99
C PRO A 259 11.49 -8.84 -31.91
N ARG A 260 10.37 -8.17 -31.59
CA ARG A 260 9.26 -8.02 -32.55
C ARG A 260 9.53 -6.89 -33.55
N VAL A 261 10.22 -5.83 -33.14
CA VAL A 261 10.54 -4.67 -33.98
C VAL A 261 11.86 -4.84 -34.73
N ILE A 262 12.90 -5.34 -34.06
CA ILE A 262 14.21 -5.64 -34.65
C ILE A 262 14.56 -7.09 -34.27
N PRO A 263 14.20 -8.11 -35.08
CA PRO A 263 14.30 -9.51 -34.69
C PRO A 263 15.69 -10.00 -34.27
N ARG A 264 16.76 -9.42 -34.83
CA ARG A 264 18.14 -9.72 -34.41
C ARG A 264 18.74 -8.68 -33.47
N GLY A 265 17.96 -7.66 -33.09
CA GLY A 265 18.30 -6.61 -32.13
C GLY A 265 19.28 -5.54 -32.61
N GLY A 266 20.32 -5.93 -33.36
CA GLY A 266 21.48 -5.06 -33.58
C GLY A 266 21.23 -3.82 -34.43
N LYS A 267 22.12 -2.82 -34.33
CA LYS A 267 22.00 -1.51 -34.97
C LYS A 267 21.89 -1.53 -36.50
N ASN A 268 22.48 -2.56 -37.11
CA ASN A 268 22.46 -2.81 -38.55
C ASN A 268 21.45 -3.89 -38.97
N SER A 269 20.64 -4.38 -38.03
CA SER A 269 19.64 -5.41 -38.31
C SER A 269 18.42 -4.82 -39.02
N PRO A 270 17.76 -5.60 -39.89
CA PRO A 270 16.53 -5.15 -40.55
C PRO A 270 15.41 -4.96 -39.54
N VAL A 271 14.61 -3.91 -39.77
CA VAL A 271 13.38 -3.63 -39.02
C VAL A 271 12.26 -4.53 -39.55
N ASN A 272 11.48 -5.10 -38.64
CA ASN A 272 10.29 -5.87 -38.97
C ASN A 272 9.06 -4.96 -39.04
N HIS A 273 8.63 -4.64 -40.26
CA HIS A 273 7.47 -3.79 -40.51
C HIS A 273 6.15 -4.39 -40.02
N GLU A 274 6.02 -5.71 -39.92
CA GLU A 274 4.81 -6.34 -39.37
C GLU A 274 4.70 -6.11 -37.86
N GLY A 275 5.82 -6.19 -37.15
CA GLY A 275 5.90 -5.80 -35.73
C GLY A 275 5.53 -4.33 -35.51
N LEU A 276 6.06 -3.43 -36.34
CA LEU A 276 5.66 -2.01 -36.31
C LEU A 276 4.16 -1.81 -36.61
N ALA A 277 3.60 -2.57 -37.55
CA ALA A 277 2.18 -2.50 -37.88
C ALA A 277 1.29 -2.94 -36.71
N TYR A 278 1.70 -3.95 -35.94
CA TYR A 278 1.01 -4.36 -34.73
C TYR A 278 0.96 -3.24 -33.68
N TYR A 279 2.10 -2.66 -33.31
CA TYR A 279 2.13 -1.58 -32.32
C TYR A 279 1.42 -0.31 -32.81
N ASN A 280 1.43 -0.03 -34.12
CA ASN A 280 0.60 1.02 -34.70
C ASN A 280 -0.90 0.78 -34.45
N ARG A 281 -1.40 -0.46 -34.64
CA ARG A 281 -2.80 -0.79 -34.36
C ARG A 281 -3.11 -0.64 -32.87
N LEU A 282 -2.25 -1.14 -31.99
CA LEU A 282 -2.41 -1.00 -30.54
C LEU A 282 -2.46 0.48 -30.11
N ILE A 283 -1.50 1.29 -30.54
CA ILE A 283 -1.44 2.72 -30.21
C ILE A 283 -2.67 3.46 -30.75
N ASN A 284 -3.09 3.15 -31.98
CA ASN A 284 -4.29 3.74 -32.55
C ASN A 284 -5.56 3.36 -31.79
N GLU A 285 -5.67 2.11 -31.32
CA GLU A 285 -6.80 1.67 -30.51
C GLU A 285 -6.83 2.40 -29.15
N ILE A 286 -5.69 2.49 -28.46
CA ILE A 286 -5.56 3.23 -27.19
C ILE A 286 -6.06 4.68 -27.36
N ILE A 287 -5.55 5.38 -28.39
CA ILE A 287 -5.92 6.76 -28.67
C ILE A 287 -7.38 6.87 -29.13
N GLY A 288 -7.85 5.92 -29.94
CA GLY A 288 -9.24 5.84 -30.42
C GLY A 288 -10.25 5.71 -29.27
N GLN A 289 -9.87 5.02 -28.20
CA GLN A 289 -10.66 4.94 -26.95
C GLN A 289 -10.45 6.15 -26.02
N GLY A 290 -9.66 7.14 -26.43
CA GLY A 290 -9.38 8.35 -25.66
C GLY A 290 -8.49 8.10 -24.43
N LEU A 291 -7.60 7.12 -24.51
CA LEU A 291 -6.57 6.85 -23.50
C LEU A 291 -5.22 7.41 -23.96
N THR A 292 -4.39 7.82 -23.01
CA THR A 292 -3.00 8.25 -23.25
C THR A 292 -2.05 7.04 -23.23
N PRO A 293 -1.27 6.80 -24.30
CA PRO A 293 -0.25 5.74 -24.29
C PRO A 293 1.00 6.17 -23.51
N PHE A 294 1.42 5.33 -22.57
CA PHE A 294 2.72 5.37 -21.91
C PHE A 294 3.54 4.18 -22.40
N VAL A 295 4.65 4.43 -23.10
CA VAL A 295 5.40 3.37 -23.79
C VAL A 295 6.72 3.11 -23.09
N THR A 296 6.88 1.87 -22.62
CA THR A 296 8.16 1.33 -22.18
C THR A 296 8.91 0.76 -23.38
N ILE A 297 10.08 1.30 -23.68
CA ILE A 297 10.93 0.88 -24.81
C ILE A 297 11.44 -0.53 -24.56
N TYR A 298 11.93 -0.81 -23.35
CA TYR A 298 12.48 -2.12 -23.00
C TYR A 298 11.98 -2.64 -21.66
N HIS A 299 11.40 -3.84 -21.71
CA HIS A 299 10.90 -4.57 -20.54
C HIS A 299 11.44 -6.01 -20.59
N TRP A 300 12.75 -6.12 -20.34
CA TRP A 300 13.50 -7.35 -20.05
C TRP A 300 13.62 -8.36 -21.19
N ASP A 301 12.99 -8.13 -22.34
CA ASP A 301 12.91 -9.09 -23.44
C ASP A 301 13.98 -8.88 -24.52
N ALA A 302 15.25 -8.89 -24.12
CA ALA A 302 16.36 -8.65 -25.05
C ALA A 302 16.35 -9.71 -26.18
N PRO A 303 16.63 -9.34 -27.44
CA PRO A 303 16.73 -10.31 -28.52
C PRO A 303 17.81 -11.36 -28.24
N GLN A 304 17.47 -12.65 -28.34
CA GLN A 304 18.41 -13.75 -28.11
C GLN A 304 19.65 -13.66 -29.00
N ALA A 305 19.51 -13.12 -30.21
CA ALA A 305 20.63 -12.93 -31.13
C ALA A 305 21.74 -12.00 -30.58
N LEU A 306 21.42 -11.07 -29.67
CA LEU A 306 22.42 -10.22 -29.01
C LEU A 306 23.10 -10.94 -27.85
N GLU A 307 22.33 -11.74 -27.11
CA GLU A 307 22.86 -12.63 -26.08
C GLU A 307 23.87 -13.62 -26.68
N ASP A 308 23.48 -14.34 -27.73
CA ASP A 308 24.34 -15.31 -28.42
C ASP A 308 25.62 -14.67 -29.01
N LYS A 309 25.54 -13.39 -29.41
CA LYS A 309 26.65 -12.72 -30.09
C LYS A 309 27.70 -12.18 -29.13
N TYR A 310 27.29 -11.58 -28.03
CA TYR A 310 28.21 -10.89 -27.11
C TYR A 310 27.73 -10.81 -25.65
N GLY A 311 26.70 -11.56 -25.25
CA GLY A 311 26.16 -11.53 -23.89
C GLY A 311 25.26 -10.33 -23.59
N SER A 312 24.66 -9.73 -24.63
CA SER A 312 23.66 -8.66 -24.51
C SER A 312 24.12 -7.52 -23.56
N TRP A 313 23.48 -7.35 -22.40
CA TRP A 313 23.80 -6.28 -21.44
C TRP A 313 25.21 -6.33 -20.83
N LEU A 314 25.94 -7.44 -20.97
CA LEU A 314 27.34 -7.54 -20.54
C LEU A 314 28.30 -6.72 -21.43
N SER A 315 27.91 -6.42 -22.67
CA SER A 315 28.75 -5.72 -23.62
C SER A 315 28.32 -4.27 -23.80
N GLU A 316 29.28 -3.34 -23.86
CA GLU A 316 29.03 -1.94 -24.22
C GLU A 316 28.39 -1.79 -25.62
N GLN A 317 28.52 -2.79 -26.50
CA GLN A 317 27.90 -2.78 -27.83
C GLN A 317 26.38 -2.69 -27.77
N ILE A 318 25.75 -3.18 -26.69
CA ILE A 318 24.30 -3.13 -26.49
C ILE A 318 23.77 -1.70 -26.47
N VAL A 319 24.62 -0.72 -26.09
CA VAL A 319 24.26 0.69 -25.98
C VAL A 319 23.92 1.26 -27.35
N ASP A 320 24.71 0.96 -28.38
CA ASP A 320 24.43 1.38 -29.76
C ASP A 320 23.21 0.66 -30.35
N ASP A 321 23.07 -0.63 -30.04
CA ASP A 321 21.94 -1.45 -30.51
C ASP A 321 20.62 -0.95 -29.89
N TYR A 322 20.64 -0.60 -28.61
CA TYR A 322 19.52 -0.01 -27.90
C TYR A 322 19.20 1.42 -28.39
N GLU A 323 20.22 2.25 -28.64
CA GLU A 323 20.03 3.58 -29.23
C GLU A 323 19.30 3.48 -30.58
N ARG A 324 19.73 2.54 -31.44
CA ARG A 324 19.05 2.27 -32.72
C ARG A 324 17.60 1.86 -32.49
N TYR A 325 17.36 0.95 -31.56
CA TYR A 325 16.02 0.46 -31.27
C TYR A 325 15.09 1.58 -30.80
N ALA A 326 15.52 2.37 -29.81
CA ALA A 326 14.77 3.53 -29.32
C ALA A 326 14.45 4.52 -30.45
N ARG A 327 15.44 4.82 -31.31
CA ARG A 327 15.27 5.68 -32.48
C ARG A 327 14.18 5.18 -33.45
N VAL A 328 14.13 3.88 -33.75
CA VAL A 328 13.04 3.30 -34.57
C VAL A 328 11.68 3.60 -33.95
N LEU A 329 11.55 3.46 -32.62
CA LEU A 329 10.28 3.69 -31.94
C LEU A 329 9.88 5.17 -31.98
N PHE A 330 10.84 6.09 -31.76
CA PHE A 330 10.58 7.53 -31.84
C PHE A 330 10.15 7.95 -33.25
N GLU A 331 10.81 7.44 -34.28
CA GLU A 331 10.47 7.70 -35.70
C GLU A 331 9.05 7.23 -36.07
N ASN A 332 8.62 6.09 -35.53
CA ASN A 332 7.37 5.44 -35.95
C ASN A 332 6.16 5.76 -35.08
N PHE A 333 6.37 6.15 -33.82
CA PHE A 333 5.29 6.30 -32.84
C PHE A 333 5.30 7.64 -32.09
N GLY A 334 6.39 8.41 -32.15
CA GLY A 334 6.53 9.65 -31.39
C GLY A 334 5.64 10.80 -31.87
N ASP A 335 5.02 10.66 -33.04
CA ASP A 335 3.93 11.52 -33.50
C ASP A 335 2.73 11.48 -32.53
N ARG A 336 2.47 10.32 -31.92
CA ARG A 336 1.32 10.02 -31.05
C ARG A 336 1.69 9.73 -29.58
N VAL A 337 2.85 9.14 -29.32
CA VAL A 337 3.33 8.78 -27.99
C VAL A 337 4.10 9.95 -27.37
N LYS A 338 3.66 10.38 -26.19
CA LYS A 338 4.24 11.55 -25.48
C LYS A 338 4.89 11.20 -24.15
N HIS A 339 4.75 9.97 -23.66
CA HIS A 339 5.37 9.51 -22.41
C HIS A 339 6.21 8.28 -22.70
N TRP A 340 7.53 8.47 -22.72
CA TRP A 340 8.51 7.43 -23.00
C TRP A 340 9.21 6.98 -21.72
N ILE A 341 9.24 5.67 -21.51
CA ILE A 341 10.00 5.03 -20.44
C ILE A 341 11.08 4.21 -21.11
N THR A 342 12.36 4.46 -20.83
CA THR A 342 13.45 3.73 -21.49
C THR A 342 13.48 2.28 -21.04
N ILE A 343 13.75 2.04 -19.76
CA ILE A 343 13.99 0.71 -19.20
C ILE A 343 13.05 0.55 -18.01
N ASN A 344 12.34 -0.57 -17.95
CA ASN A 344 11.62 -0.97 -16.75
C ASN A 344 12.57 -1.65 -15.77
N GLU A 345 12.58 -1.16 -14.52
CA GLU A 345 13.23 -1.82 -13.37
C GLU A 345 14.63 -2.35 -13.69
N PRO A 346 15.60 -1.48 -14.03
CA PRO A 346 16.91 -1.93 -14.43
C PRO A 346 17.62 -2.75 -13.32
N LEU A 347 17.32 -2.47 -12.04
CA LEU A 347 17.80 -3.28 -10.92
C LEU A 347 17.36 -4.73 -11.05
N THR A 348 16.09 -5.00 -11.39
CA THR A 348 15.58 -6.37 -11.51
C THR A 348 16.37 -7.16 -12.55
N ILE A 349 16.75 -6.52 -13.66
CA ILE A 349 17.62 -7.15 -14.66
C ILE A 349 19.01 -7.42 -14.04
N SER A 350 19.68 -6.40 -13.51
CA SER A 350 21.04 -6.57 -12.99
C SER A 350 21.12 -7.53 -11.80
N ALA A 351 20.11 -7.56 -10.93
CA ALA A 351 20.10 -8.36 -9.71
C ALA A 351 19.52 -9.77 -9.94
N GLU A 352 18.27 -9.88 -10.40
CA GLU A 352 17.61 -11.18 -10.49
C GLU A 352 18.18 -12.06 -11.62
N ALA A 353 18.71 -11.43 -12.68
CA ALA A 353 19.30 -12.17 -13.80
C ALA A 353 20.81 -12.36 -13.73
N TYR A 354 21.55 -11.54 -12.99
CA TYR A 354 23.02 -11.65 -12.90
C TYR A 354 23.57 -11.87 -11.48
N ILE A 355 22.80 -11.68 -10.41
CA ILE A 355 23.21 -12.05 -9.04
C ILE A 355 22.52 -13.35 -8.63
N VAL A 356 21.19 -13.40 -8.73
CA VAL A 356 20.38 -14.52 -8.24
C VAL A 356 20.26 -15.62 -9.29
N GLY A 357 20.17 -15.25 -10.57
CA GLY A 357 20.07 -16.18 -11.71
C GLY A 357 18.69 -16.83 -11.87
N ILE A 358 17.66 -16.29 -11.21
CA ILE A 358 16.28 -16.77 -11.37
C ILE A 358 15.62 -16.24 -12.64
N PHE A 359 16.13 -15.12 -13.18
CA PHE A 359 15.62 -14.47 -14.39
C PHE A 359 16.59 -14.64 -15.56
N ALA A 360 16.09 -14.55 -16.79
CA ALA A 360 16.91 -14.68 -17.99
C ALA A 360 17.98 -13.56 -18.06
N PRO A 361 19.26 -13.85 -18.37
CA PRO A 361 19.78 -15.13 -18.88
C PRO A 361 20.26 -16.16 -17.83
N GLY A 362 20.12 -15.89 -16.52
CA GLY A 362 20.39 -16.87 -15.46
C GLY A 362 21.83 -16.90 -14.96
N HIS A 363 22.49 -15.75 -14.92
CA HIS A 363 23.85 -15.57 -14.42
C HIS A 363 23.87 -15.34 -12.89
N THR A 364 24.99 -15.63 -12.24
CA THR A 364 25.15 -15.56 -10.78
C THR A 364 26.49 -14.91 -10.38
N ASP A 365 26.89 -13.84 -11.07
CA ASP A 365 28.12 -13.08 -10.85
C ASP A 365 27.83 -11.60 -10.52
N LEU A 366 28.27 -11.16 -9.34
CA LEU A 366 28.05 -9.79 -8.87
C LEU A 366 28.78 -8.74 -9.73
N THR A 367 29.95 -9.05 -10.27
CA THR A 367 30.71 -8.15 -11.15
C THR A 367 29.95 -7.92 -12.45
N GLU A 368 29.34 -8.98 -12.98
CA GLU A 368 28.47 -8.89 -14.16
C GLU A 368 27.26 -7.98 -13.91
N SER A 369 26.61 -8.10 -12.76
CA SER A 369 25.51 -7.20 -12.36
C SER A 369 25.88 -5.72 -12.47
N TYR A 370 27.07 -5.32 -11.98
CA TYR A 370 27.49 -3.92 -12.06
C TYR A 370 27.90 -3.47 -13.48
N LYS A 371 28.45 -4.39 -14.30
CA LYS A 371 28.69 -4.12 -15.73
C LYS A 371 27.37 -3.87 -16.48
N VAL A 372 26.36 -4.71 -16.21
CA VAL A 372 25.01 -4.58 -16.74
C VAL A 372 24.39 -3.25 -16.33
N ALA A 373 24.47 -2.89 -15.04
CA ALA A 373 23.97 -1.62 -14.52
C ALA A 373 24.61 -0.42 -15.24
N LYS A 374 25.94 -0.42 -15.41
CA LYS A 374 26.67 0.63 -16.14
C LYS A 374 26.16 0.76 -17.59
N ASN A 375 26.04 -0.36 -18.31
CA ASN A 375 25.58 -0.35 -19.69
C ASN A 375 24.12 0.10 -19.82
N GLN A 376 23.25 -0.26 -18.87
CA GLN A 376 21.86 0.19 -18.84
C GLN A 376 21.74 1.70 -18.59
N ILE A 377 22.53 2.25 -17.67
CA ILE A 377 22.58 3.71 -17.41
C ILE A 377 23.03 4.46 -18.67
N MET A 378 24.07 3.97 -19.34
CA MET A 378 24.54 4.57 -20.59
C MET A 378 23.51 4.44 -21.73
N ALA A 379 22.85 3.28 -21.86
CA ALA A 379 21.80 3.06 -22.85
C ALA A 379 20.58 3.97 -22.61
N HIS A 380 20.18 4.16 -21.35
CA HIS A 380 19.16 5.14 -20.96
C HIS A 380 19.55 6.56 -21.39
N ALA A 381 20.75 7.03 -20.99
CA ALA A 381 21.23 8.36 -21.33
C ALA A 381 21.30 8.58 -22.85
N ARG A 382 21.75 7.57 -23.61
CA ARG A 382 21.78 7.61 -25.08
C ARG A 382 20.39 7.78 -25.68
N ALA A 383 19.42 6.98 -25.26
CA ALA A 383 18.04 7.12 -25.73
C ALA A 383 17.42 8.46 -25.35
N TYR A 384 17.70 8.98 -24.14
CA TYR A 384 17.30 10.32 -23.72
C TYR A 384 17.86 11.38 -24.66
N HIS A 385 19.18 11.42 -24.86
CA HIS A 385 19.81 12.44 -25.71
C HIS A 385 19.36 12.36 -27.16
N VAL A 386 19.18 11.17 -27.73
CA VAL A 386 18.59 11.01 -29.06
C VAL A 386 17.19 11.61 -29.11
N TYR A 387 16.32 11.30 -28.15
CA TYR A 387 14.99 11.86 -28.10
C TYR A 387 15.02 13.40 -27.99
N LYS A 388 15.78 13.94 -27.03
CA LYS A 388 15.83 15.37 -26.77
C LYS A 388 16.42 16.18 -27.92
N ASN A 389 17.48 15.68 -28.54
CA ASN A 389 18.19 16.42 -29.58
C ASN A 389 17.47 16.36 -30.93
N GLU A 390 16.81 15.24 -31.23
CA GLU A 390 16.31 14.99 -32.58
C GLU A 390 14.79 15.02 -32.68
N PHE A 391 14.07 14.65 -31.62
CA PHE A 391 12.62 14.40 -31.68
C PHE A 391 11.78 15.37 -30.82
N ALA A 392 12.26 15.75 -29.63
CA ALA A 392 11.48 16.50 -28.66
C ALA A 392 10.96 17.86 -29.17
N SER A 393 11.70 18.52 -30.07
CA SER A 393 11.34 19.82 -30.64
C SER A 393 10.06 19.82 -31.48
N HIS A 394 9.68 18.67 -32.06
CA HIS A 394 8.49 18.54 -32.91
C HIS A 394 7.51 17.47 -32.39
N GLN A 395 7.96 16.55 -31.55
CA GLN A 395 7.10 15.54 -30.93
C GLN A 395 6.54 15.96 -29.58
N HIS A 396 7.22 16.86 -28.85
CA HIS A 396 6.76 17.43 -27.57
C HIS A 396 6.38 16.38 -26.50
N GLY A 397 7.09 15.26 -26.43
CA GLY A 397 6.95 14.29 -25.35
C GLY A 397 7.99 14.47 -24.25
N GLU A 398 7.84 13.67 -23.21
CA GLU A 398 8.74 13.53 -22.08
C GLU A 398 9.31 12.11 -22.03
N ILE A 399 10.53 11.99 -21.51
CA ILE A 399 11.25 10.72 -21.43
C ILE A 399 11.87 10.52 -20.05
N GLY A 400 11.71 9.32 -19.49
CA GLY A 400 12.26 8.95 -18.19
C GLY A 400 12.63 7.48 -18.13
N ILE A 401 13.03 7.03 -16.96
CA ILE A 401 13.27 5.62 -16.63
C ILE A 401 12.30 5.18 -15.54
N THR A 402 11.96 3.90 -15.50
CA THR A 402 11.17 3.33 -14.39
C THR A 402 12.10 2.56 -13.47
N LEU A 403 12.22 3.02 -12.24
CA LEU A 403 12.97 2.35 -11.19
C LEU A 403 12.01 1.52 -10.33
N ASN A 404 12.49 0.44 -9.74
CA ASN A 404 11.80 -0.25 -8.67
C ASN A 404 12.49 -0.06 -7.33
N GLY A 405 11.67 0.04 -6.29
CA GLY A 405 12.16 -0.26 -4.97
C GLY A 405 11.21 0.01 -3.83
N ASN A 406 11.75 -0.27 -2.66
CA ASN A 406 11.09 -0.38 -1.38
C ASN A 406 11.55 0.77 -0.50
N TRP A 407 10.69 1.12 0.45
CA TRP A 407 11.15 1.80 1.64
C TRP A 407 11.80 0.79 2.59
N PHE A 408 12.97 1.12 3.11
CA PHE A 408 13.63 0.35 4.17
C PHE A 408 13.52 1.11 5.48
N GLU A 409 12.69 0.61 6.40
CA GLU A 409 12.55 1.19 7.73
C GLU A 409 13.74 0.76 8.61
N PRO A 410 14.42 1.68 9.30
CA PRO A 410 15.45 1.26 10.25
C PRO A 410 14.81 0.47 11.41
N ALA A 411 15.39 -0.67 11.75
CA ALA A 411 14.90 -1.56 12.81
C ALA A 411 14.76 -0.87 14.17
N ASP A 412 15.62 0.11 14.43
CA ASP A 412 15.61 0.94 15.63
C ASP A 412 16.21 2.34 15.36
N ASN A 413 16.36 3.15 16.43
CA ASN A 413 16.92 4.49 16.33
C ASN A 413 18.46 4.56 16.35
N SER A 414 19.15 3.41 16.31
CA SER A 414 20.62 3.39 16.31
C SER A 414 21.18 3.97 15.00
N PRO A 415 22.36 4.61 15.03
CA PRO A 415 23.03 5.07 13.81
C PRO A 415 23.24 3.94 12.80
N LYS A 416 23.57 2.73 13.27
CA LYS A 416 23.80 1.57 12.40
C LYS A 416 22.56 1.12 11.65
N ALA A 417 21.39 1.06 12.30
CA ALA A 417 20.15 0.68 11.63
C ALA A 417 19.72 1.74 10.60
N ARG A 418 19.93 3.02 10.89
CA ARG A 418 19.66 4.12 9.95
C ARG A 418 20.61 4.09 8.75
N GLU A 419 21.89 3.83 8.99
CA GLU A 419 22.88 3.64 7.93
C GLU A 419 22.52 2.44 7.05
N ALA A 420 22.18 1.29 7.65
CA ALA A 420 21.76 0.10 6.91
C ALA A 420 20.52 0.36 6.03
N ALA A 421 19.53 1.09 6.55
CA ALA A 421 18.37 1.52 5.77
C ALA A 421 18.77 2.39 4.58
N GLN A 422 19.66 3.37 4.77
CA GLN A 422 20.15 4.22 3.69
C GLN A 422 20.92 3.42 2.64
N VAL A 423 21.83 2.55 3.07
CA VAL A 423 22.59 1.67 2.16
C VAL A 423 21.63 0.82 1.33
N MET A 424 20.61 0.21 1.92
CA MET A 424 19.66 -0.60 1.15
C MET A 424 18.85 0.21 0.15
N MET A 425 18.46 1.43 0.49
CA MET A 425 17.83 2.37 -0.45
C MET A 425 18.77 2.74 -1.60
N ASP A 426 20.05 2.99 -1.29
CA ASP A 426 21.08 3.28 -2.28
C ASP A 426 21.31 2.09 -3.22
N PHE A 427 21.28 0.85 -2.71
CA PHE A 427 21.44 -0.37 -3.52
C PHE A 427 20.22 -0.69 -4.39
N GLN A 428 19.01 -0.36 -3.92
CA GLN A 428 17.81 -0.64 -4.71
C GLN A 428 17.60 0.36 -5.84
N TRP A 429 17.17 1.57 -5.52
CA TRP A 429 16.89 2.58 -6.54
C TRP A 429 18.04 3.58 -6.68
N GLY A 430 18.85 3.82 -5.64
CA GLY A 430 19.94 4.81 -5.69
C GLY A 430 21.02 4.49 -6.74
N LEU A 431 21.28 3.21 -6.99
CA LEU A 431 22.22 2.69 -7.99
C LEU A 431 21.97 3.31 -9.37
N TYR A 432 20.70 3.55 -9.71
CA TYR A 432 20.29 4.18 -10.97
C TYR A 432 19.87 5.64 -10.77
N ALA A 433 19.20 5.95 -9.66
CA ALA A 433 18.64 7.27 -9.43
C ALA A 433 19.71 8.36 -9.24
N ASP A 434 20.78 8.10 -8.48
CA ASP A 434 21.81 9.12 -8.24
C ASP A 434 22.57 9.49 -9.52
N PRO A 435 23.02 8.53 -10.35
CA PRO A 435 23.61 8.86 -11.64
C PRO A 435 22.68 9.71 -12.52
N ILE A 436 21.41 9.31 -12.65
CA ILE A 436 20.49 9.94 -13.61
C ILE A 436 19.98 11.30 -13.12
N TYR A 437 19.63 11.44 -11.85
CA TYR A 437 18.91 12.61 -11.34
C TYR A 437 19.78 13.60 -10.57
N LYS A 438 21.01 13.22 -10.18
CA LYS A 438 21.95 14.10 -9.46
C LYS A 438 23.19 14.43 -10.30
N ASN A 439 24.32 13.81 -9.99
CA ASN A 439 25.65 14.27 -10.43
C ASN A 439 26.30 13.35 -11.47
N GLY A 440 25.60 12.32 -11.97
CA GLY A 440 26.17 11.40 -12.95
C GLY A 440 27.05 10.30 -12.36
N ASP A 441 27.00 10.07 -11.04
CA ASP A 441 27.78 9.02 -10.40
C ASP A 441 26.96 8.27 -9.34
N TYR A 442 27.44 7.09 -8.95
CA TYR A 442 26.79 6.24 -7.97
C TYR A 442 26.80 6.86 -6.57
N PRO A 443 25.87 6.45 -5.67
CA PRO A 443 25.90 6.85 -4.28
C PRO A 443 27.24 6.50 -3.62
N ARG A 444 27.73 7.39 -2.76
CA ARG A 444 29.00 7.21 -2.03
C ARG A 444 29.07 5.87 -1.28
N SER A 445 27.96 5.42 -0.71
CA SER A 445 27.86 4.17 0.05
C SER A 445 28.17 2.94 -0.81
N LEU A 446 27.78 2.94 -2.09
CA LEU A 446 28.08 1.84 -3.02
C LEU A 446 29.56 1.82 -3.37
N HIS A 447 30.17 2.99 -3.62
CA HIS A 447 31.60 3.10 -3.87
C HIS A 447 32.43 2.61 -2.67
N GLU A 448 32.10 3.03 -1.46
CA GLU A 448 32.84 2.63 -0.26
C GLU A 448 32.71 1.14 0.08
N ARG A 449 31.60 0.50 -0.30
CA ARG A 449 31.31 -0.90 0.06
C ARG A 449 31.62 -1.89 -1.05
N ASN A 450 31.55 -1.49 -2.32
CA ASN A 450 31.62 -2.40 -3.47
C ASN A 450 32.66 -1.98 -4.52
N SER A 451 33.67 -1.20 -4.14
CA SER A 451 34.74 -0.74 -5.06
C SER A 451 35.47 -1.85 -5.82
N GLU A 452 35.44 -3.09 -5.32
CA GLU A 452 36.01 -4.26 -6.01
C GLU A 452 35.20 -4.66 -7.25
N TYR A 453 33.89 -4.41 -7.25
CA TYR A 453 32.96 -4.82 -8.31
C TYR A 453 32.46 -3.63 -9.14
N LEU A 454 32.44 -2.44 -8.54
CA LEU A 454 31.87 -1.23 -9.11
C LEU A 454 32.99 -0.31 -9.64
N SER A 455 32.99 -0.07 -10.95
CA SER A 455 33.88 0.92 -11.56
C SER A 455 33.23 2.31 -11.57
N TYR A 456 34.05 3.34 -11.38
CA TYR A 456 33.62 4.73 -11.54
C TYR A 456 33.24 5.05 -12.99
N PHE A 457 32.33 6.00 -13.15
CA PHE A 457 32.14 6.68 -14.42
C PHE A 457 33.31 7.63 -14.67
N THR A 458 33.70 7.78 -15.94
CA THR A 458 34.62 8.85 -16.30
C THR A 458 33.93 10.21 -16.15
N PRO A 459 34.68 11.32 -16.00
CA PRO A 459 34.08 12.66 -15.94
C PRO A 459 33.16 12.97 -17.13
N GLU A 460 33.51 12.48 -18.32
CA GLU A 460 32.72 12.62 -19.54
C GLU A 460 31.43 11.80 -19.47
N GLU A 461 31.51 10.54 -19.00
CA GLU A 461 30.33 9.68 -18.79
C GLU A 461 29.38 10.32 -17.77
N SER A 462 29.89 10.74 -16.61
CA SER A 462 29.07 11.36 -15.56
C SER A 462 28.35 12.61 -16.05
N LYS A 463 29.06 13.50 -16.77
CA LYS A 463 28.43 14.69 -17.36
C LYS A 463 27.37 14.33 -18.41
N TYR A 464 27.56 13.24 -19.15
CA TYR A 464 26.60 12.77 -20.14
C TYR A 464 25.35 12.16 -19.52
N ILE A 465 25.50 11.44 -18.39
CA ILE A 465 24.41 10.76 -17.68
C ILE A 465 23.58 11.73 -16.83
N ALA A 466 24.23 12.69 -16.15
CA ALA A 466 23.56 13.57 -15.21
C ALA A 466 22.38 14.31 -15.85
N HIS A 467 21.23 14.29 -15.17
CA HIS A 467 19.98 14.93 -15.58
C HIS A 467 19.45 14.45 -16.94
N SER A 468 19.61 13.15 -17.25
CA SER A 468 19.13 12.51 -18.48
C SER A 468 17.68 12.00 -18.38
N ALA A 469 16.81 12.73 -17.68
CA ALA A 469 15.39 12.39 -17.56
C ALA A 469 14.51 13.63 -17.34
N ASP A 470 13.28 13.58 -17.86
CA ASP A 470 12.24 14.59 -17.61
C ASP A 470 11.36 14.24 -16.39
N PHE A 471 11.25 12.95 -16.06
CA PHE A 471 10.47 12.44 -14.93
C PHE A 471 11.08 11.16 -14.34
N MET A 472 10.60 10.77 -13.16
CA MET A 472 10.93 9.51 -12.49
C MET A 472 9.74 8.56 -12.52
N GLY A 473 9.86 7.46 -13.26
CA GLY A 473 8.95 6.32 -13.13
C GLY A 473 9.31 5.51 -11.88
N MET A 474 8.32 5.12 -11.10
CA MET A 474 8.51 4.34 -9.87
C MET A 474 7.53 3.18 -9.80
N ASN A 475 8.09 1.98 -9.73
CA ASN A 475 7.38 0.75 -9.38
C ASN A 475 7.66 0.46 -7.91
N ALA A 476 6.62 0.50 -7.09
CA ALA A 476 6.77 0.33 -5.65
C ALA A 476 5.66 -0.55 -5.12
N TYR A 477 6.06 -1.65 -4.49
CA TYR A 477 5.14 -2.73 -4.15
C TYR A 477 5.10 -3.02 -2.65
N THR A 478 6.22 -2.89 -1.96
CA THR A 478 6.36 -3.29 -0.56
C THR A 478 7.38 -2.42 0.17
N SER A 479 7.70 -2.79 1.42
CA SER A 479 8.67 -2.15 2.29
C SER A 479 9.18 -3.19 3.29
N SER A 480 10.43 -3.04 3.71
CA SER A 480 11.06 -3.97 4.65
C SER A 480 11.79 -3.21 5.76
N VAL A 481 12.36 -3.95 6.71
CA VAL A 481 13.09 -3.41 7.85
C VAL A 481 14.57 -3.70 7.68
N ALA A 482 15.42 -2.69 7.78
CA ALA A 482 16.87 -2.82 7.72
C ALA A 482 17.49 -2.82 9.12
N TYR A 483 18.40 -3.75 9.38
CA TYR A 483 19.06 -3.95 10.66
C TYR A 483 20.51 -3.49 10.60
N GLY A 484 21.00 -2.90 11.70
CA GLY A 484 22.38 -2.45 11.81
C GLY A 484 23.43 -3.55 11.97
N ASN A 485 23.05 -4.82 11.77
CA ASN A 485 23.96 -5.95 11.81
C ASN A 485 24.59 -6.12 10.43
N ALA A 486 25.91 -6.23 10.39
CA ALA A 486 26.62 -6.53 9.16
C ALA A 486 26.34 -7.98 8.72
N THR A 487 26.30 -8.20 7.41
CA THR A 487 26.31 -9.54 6.78
C THR A 487 27.58 -9.70 5.96
N ASP A 488 27.92 -10.92 5.58
CA ASP A 488 29.06 -11.17 4.66
C ASP A 488 28.62 -11.12 3.18
N ASN A 489 27.42 -10.62 2.90
CA ASN A 489 26.85 -10.64 1.55
C ASN A 489 27.02 -9.28 0.82
N PRO A 490 27.97 -9.17 -0.12
CA PRO A 490 28.22 -7.94 -0.86
C PRO A 490 27.05 -7.51 -1.77
N SER A 491 26.13 -8.40 -2.15
CA SER A 491 24.96 -8.02 -2.97
C SER A 491 23.90 -7.23 -2.20
N THR A 492 24.01 -7.19 -0.87
CA THR A 492 23.12 -6.45 0.04
C THR A 492 23.82 -5.27 0.71
N GLY A 493 24.99 -4.87 0.18
CA GLY A 493 25.84 -3.86 0.81
C GLY A 493 26.29 -4.24 2.22
N TYR A 494 26.41 -5.55 2.51
CA TYR A 494 26.73 -6.10 3.83
C TYR A 494 25.69 -5.74 4.90
N THR A 495 24.42 -5.63 4.52
CA THR A 495 23.32 -5.31 5.44
C THR A 495 22.32 -6.46 5.53
N TYR A 496 21.50 -6.45 6.58
CA TYR A 496 20.44 -7.43 6.80
C TYR A 496 19.08 -6.76 6.72
N THR A 497 18.15 -7.37 5.97
CA THR A 497 16.76 -6.92 5.88
C THR A 497 15.77 -8.02 6.24
N SER A 498 14.59 -7.63 6.70
CA SER A 498 13.52 -8.56 7.07
C SER A 498 12.14 -7.94 6.88
N PHE A 499 11.12 -8.78 6.68
CA PHE A 499 9.71 -8.39 6.73
C PHE A 499 9.12 -8.44 8.15
N TRP A 500 9.97 -8.57 9.16
CA TRP A 500 9.60 -8.59 10.57
C TRP A 500 10.31 -7.46 11.30
N PHE A 501 9.59 -6.76 12.18
CA PHE A 501 10.17 -5.82 13.11
C PHE A 501 10.85 -6.55 14.30
N PRO A 502 11.77 -5.91 15.04
CA PRO A 502 12.44 -6.53 16.19
C PRO A 502 11.52 -7.06 17.29
N ASN A 503 10.29 -6.55 17.38
CA ASN A 503 9.26 -6.99 18.32
C ASN A 503 8.49 -8.26 17.84
N GLY A 504 8.84 -8.81 16.68
CA GLY A 504 8.18 -9.98 16.07
C GLY A 504 6.89 -9.67 15.31
N THR A 505 6.52 -8.41 15.09
CA THR A 505 5.38 -8.06 14.23
C THR A 505 5.79 -7.98 12.77
N ALA A 506 5.01 -8.56 11.87
CA ALA A 506 5.20 -8.42 10.43
C ALA A 506 5.03 -6.95 9.98
N VAL A 507 5.68 -6.59 8.87
CA VAL A 507 5.58 -5.25 8.27
C VAL A 507 4.20 -4.94 7.67
N GLY A 508 3.48 -5.98 7.26
CA GLY A 508 2.27 -5.88 6.45
C GLY A 508 1.51 -7.20 6.33
N GLY A 509 0.49 -7.23 5.47
CA GLY A 509 -0.20 -8.46 5.08
C GLY A 509 0.59 -9.24 4.03
N GLU A 510 0.65 -10.55 4.15
CA GLU A 510 1.33 -11.43 3.18
C GLU A 510 0.58 -11.47 1.84
N SER A 511 1.34 -11.52 0.75
CA SER A 511 0.82 -11.83 -0.59
C SER A 511 1.07 -13.30 -0.95
N ASN A 512 0.71 -13.69 -2.18
CA ASN A 512 1.11 -14.99 -2.75
C ASN A 512 2.61 -15.08 -3.01
N GLU A 513 3.27 -13.94 -3.23
CA GLU A 513 4.71 -13.81 -3.43
C GLU A 513 5.43 -13.53 -2.10
N SER A 514 6.45 -14.32 -1.80
CA SER A 514 7.18 -14.24 -0.51
C SER A 514 7.88 -12.90 -0.29
N TRP A 515 8.24 -12.21 -1.38
CA TRP A 515 8.89 -10.91 -1.38
C TRP A 515 7.91 -9.73 -1.24
N LEU A 516 6.60 -9.94 -1.42
CA LEU A 516 5.60 -8.87 -1.48
C LEU A 516 4.67 -8.88 -0.26
N TRP A 517 4.60 -7.72 0.41
CA TRP A 517 3.82 -7.50 1.62
C TRP A 517 3.07 -6.15 1.55
N ASP A 518 1.82 -6.11 2.01
CA ASP A 518 0.96 -4.93 2.00
C ASP A 518 1.45 -3.88 3.03
N THR A 519 2.19 -2.87 2.55
CA THR A 519 2.90 -1.89 3.39
C THR A 519 2.69 -0.44 2.92
N PRO A 520 1.44 0.07 2.86
CA PRO A 520 1.12 1.39 2.33
C PRO A 520 1.79 2.54 3.11
N TRP A 521 2.18 2.28 4.37
CA TRP A 521 2.91 3.23 5.19
C TRP A 521 4.32 3.51 4.66
N GLY A 522 4.99 2.51 4.07
CA GLY A 522 6.32 2.66 3.52
C GLY A 522 6.29 3.29 2.13
N PHE A 523 5.25 3.00 1.35
CA PHE A 523 5.00 3.68 0.07
C PHE A 523 4.88 5.21 0.24
N GLU A 524 4.12 5.70 1.23
CA GLU A 524 4.06 7.15 1.51
C GLU A 524 5.44 7.74 1.84
N LYS A 525 6.25 7.04 2.64
CA LYS A 525 7.59 7.49 3.02
C LYS A 525 8.53 7.52 1.82
N LEU A 526 8.49 6.49 0.97
CA LEU A 526 9.26 6.42 -0.25
C LEU A 526 8.96 7.61 -1.16
N LEU A 527 7.69 7.88 -1.44
CA LEU A 527 7.30 8.95 -2.36
C LEU A 527 7.74 10.34 -1.87
N VAL A 528 7.58 10.60 -0.58
CA VAL A 528 8.05 11.83 0.03
C VAL A 528 9.57 11.92 -0.02
N TYR A 529 10.27 10.83 0.30
CA TYR A 529 11.73 10.80 0.24
C TYR A 529 12.24 11.08 -1.18
N LEU A 530 11.67 10.42 -2.20
CA LEU A 530 12.09 10.61 -3.59
C LEU A 530 11.88 12.06 -4.02
N TRP A 531 10.73 12.64 -3.69
CA TRP A 531 10.45 14.04 -3.98
C TRP A 531 11.44 14.98 -3.28
N ASP A 532 11.67 14.79 -1.98
CA ASP A 532 12.54 15.65 -1.18
C ASP A 532 14.03 15.56 -1.59
N ASN A 533 14.46 14.46 -2.20
CA ASN A 533 15.87 14.24 -2.56
C ASN A 533 16.20 14.47 -4.04
N TYR A 534 15.23 14.29 -4.95
CA TYR A 534 15.48 14.38 -6.39
C TYR A 534 14.73 15.53 -7.07
N HIS A 535 13.55 15.92 -6.57
CA HIS A 535 12.72 17.00 -7.15
C HIS A 535 12.33 16.82 -8.63
N TYR A 536 12.20 15.57 -9.09
CA TYR A 536 11.61 15.24 -10.40
C TYR A 536 10.14 14.84 -10.24
N PRO A 537 9.27 15.13 -11.22
CA PRO A 537 7.91 14.60 -11.23
C PRO A 537 7.91 13.07 -11.15
N ILE A 538 7.08 12.52 -10.26
CA ILE A 538 6.99 11.08 -10.01
C ILE A 538 5.77 10.52 -10.75
N TYR A 539 6.00 9.47 -11.51
CA TYR A 539 4.96 8.68 -12.17
C TYR A 539 4.95 7.30 -11.52
N ILE A 540 3.86 6.93 -10.86
CA ILE A 540 3.71 5.56 -10.35
C ILE A 540 3.35 4.69 -11.53
N THR A 541 4.36 4.00 -12.06
CA THR A 541 4.33 3.25 -13.32
C THR A 541 3.84 1.82 -13.14
N GLU A 542 3.97 1.27 -11.93
CA GLU A 542 3.40 0.00 -11.51
C GLU A 542 3.16 -0.02 -10.00
N ASN A 543 1.98 -0.49 -9.59
CA ASN A 543 1.67 -0.84 -8.20
C ASN A 543 0.57 -1.91 -8.19
N GLY A 544 0.80 -3.04 -7.51
CA GLY A 544 -0.08 -4.21 -7.61
C GLY A 544 0.11 -5.22 -6.50
N PHE A 545 -0.84 -6.15 -6.39
CA PHE A 545 -0.86 -7.16 -5.34
C PHE A 545 -1.36 -8.52 -5.83
N SER A 546 -0.59 -9.56 -5.54
CA SER A 546 -0.96 -10.96 -5.81
C SER A 546 -1.60 -11.56 -4.55
N ALA A 547 -2.92 -11.74 -4.57
CA ALA A 547 -3.64 -12.24 -3.40
C ALA A 547 -3.32 -13.73 -3.15
N LYS A 548 -3.10 -14.07 -1.87
CA LYS A 548 -2.73 -15.42 -1.46
C LYS A 548 -3.78 -16.46 -1.87
N ASP A 549 -3.31 -17.56 -2.44
CA ASP A 549 -4.11 -18.69 -2.89
C ASP A 549 -5.24 -18.31 -3.89
N GLU A 550 -5.13 -17.18 -4.59
CA GLU A 550 -6.19 -16.69 -5.48
C GLU A 550 -6.53 -17.68 -6.60
N ASN A 551 -5.51 -18.34 -7.17
CA ASN A 551 -5.66 -19.34 -8.23
C ASN A 551 -6.40 -20.62 -7.81
N SER A 552 -6.55 -20.86 -6.49
CA SER A 552 -7.25 -22.03 -5.96
C SER A 552 -8.76 -21.79 -5.77
N LYS A 553 -9.22 -20.54 -5.91
CA LYS A 553 -10.60 -20.13 -5.64
C LYS A 553 -11.49 -20.34 -6.87
N PRO A 554 -12.77 -20.70 -6.69
CA PRO A 554 -13.72 -20.70 -7.79
C PRO A 554 -13.94 -19.27 -8.33
N LEU A 555 -14.27 -19.13 -9.61
CA LEU A 555 -14.32 -17.84 -10.31
C LEU A 555 -15.15 -16.78 -9.57
N ASN A 556 -16.31 -17.15 -9.02
CA ASN A 556 -17.21 -16.24 -8.30
C ASN A 556 -16.59 -15.66 -7.02
N GLU A 557 -15.63 -16.34 -6.41
CA GLU A 557 -14.88 -15.86 -5.25
C GLU A 557 -13.59 -15.15 -5.68
N LEU A 558 -12.91 -15.65 -6.72
CA LEU A 558 -11.71 -15.05 -7.30
C LEU A 558 -11.93 -13.61 -7.73
N VAL A 559 -13.06 -13.33 -8.39
CA VAL A 559 -13.39 -11.96 -8.84
C VAL A 559 -13.81 -11.03 -7.70
N GLN A 560 -14.03 -11.56 -6.49
CA GLN A 560 -14.32 -10.79 -5.27
C GLN A 560 -13.02 -10.61 -4.47
N ASP A 561 -12.03 -9.99 -5.11
CA ASP A 561 -10.64 -9.88 -4.67
C ASP A 561 -10.41 -8.79 -3.61
N TYR A 562 -11.07 -8.94 -2.45
CA TYR A 562 -11.02 -7.96 -1.36
C TYR A 562 -9.61 -7.62 -0.87
N ASP A 563 -8.67 -8.57 -0.88
CA ASP A 563 -7.29 -8.32 -0.45
C ASP A 563 -6.59 -7.32 -1.40
N ARG A 564 -6.79 -7.48 -2.72
CA ARG A 564 -6.27 -6.55 -3.73
C ARG A 564 -6.96 -5.18 -3.65
N VAL A 565 -8.27 -5.14 -3.38
CA VAL A 565 -8.99 -3.88 -3.10
C VAL A 565 -8.39 -3.16 -1.89
N ASN A 566 -8.15 -3.87 -0.79
CA ASN A 566 -7.59 -3.28 0.43
C ASN A 566 -6.17 -2.75 0.21
N TYR A 567 -5.35 -3.49 -0.55
CA TYR A 567 -4.01 -3.03 -0.95
C TYR A 567 -4.09 -1.72 -1.73
N HIS A 568 -4.87 -1.66 -2.82
CA HIS A 568 -5.00 -0.44 -3.61
C HIS A 568 -5.58 0.72 -2.80
N ASP A 569 -6.58 0.50 -1.93
CA ASP A 569 -7.09 1.55 -1.05
C ASP A 569 -5.98 2.10 -0.14
N GLY A 570 -5.16 1.23 0.45
CA GLY A 570 -4.02 1.63 1.27
C GLY A 570 -3.02 2.51 0.50
N TYR A 571 -2.58 2.05 -0.66
CA TYR A 571 -1.53 2.69 -1.47
C TYR A 571 -2.03 3.98 -2.13
N LEU A 572 -3.26 4.03 -2.64
CA LEU A 572 -3.85 5.24 -3.20
C LEU A 572 -4.03 6.33 -2.14
N ASN A 573 -4.47 5.98 -0.93
CA ASN A 573 -4.55 6.93 0.17
C ASN A 573 -3.15 7.39 0.63
N ALA A 574 -2.13 6.53 0.57
CA ALA A 574 -0.74 6.88 0.86
C ALA A 574 -0.16 7.87 -0.17
N MET A 575 -0.38 7.61 -1.46
CA MET A 575 -0.04 8.52 -2.54
C MET A 575 -0.73 9.88 -2.39
N LEU A 576 -2.04 9.88 -2.09
CA LEU A 576 -2.80 11.11 -1.89
C LEU A 576 -2.23 11.94 -0.74
N ARG A 577 -1.83 11.30 0.37
CA ARG A 577 -1.14 12.00 1.48
C ARG A 577 0.22 12.54 1.07
N ALA A 578 0.99 11.82 0.26
CA ALA A 578 2.26 12.32 -0.27
C ALA A 578 2.06 13.57 -1.16
N ILE A 579 1.07 13.54 -2.06
CA ILE A 579 0.66 14.69 -2.88
C ILE A 579 0.29 15.88 -1.99
N HIS A 580 -0.52 15.66 -0.96
CA HIS A 580 -0.93 16.73 -0.03
C HIS A 580 0.21 17.26 0.86
N ARG A 581 1.32 16.51 0.97
CA ARG A 581 2.56 16.98 1.59
C ARG A 581 3.46 17.76 0.63
N GLY A 582 3.11 17.83 -0.65
CA GLY A 582 3.79 18.64 -1.66
C GLY A 582 4.57 17.84 -2.71
N ALA A 583 4.52 16.49 -2.68
CA ALA A 583 5.17 15.69 -3.70
C ALA A 583 4.46 15.82 -5.05
N ASP A 584 5.20 16.07 -6.13
CA ASP A 584 4.67 16.12 -7.50
C ASP A 584 4.51 14.70 -8.04
N ILE A 585 3.31 14.13 -7.88
CA ILE A 585 2.96 12.79 -8.36
C ILE A 585 1.86 12.92 -9.41
N ARG A 586 2.10 12.38 -10.62
CA ARG A 586 1.28 12.65 -11.80
C ARG A 586 0.57 11.43 -12.38
N SER A 587 0.92 10.22 -11.93
CA SER A 587 0.22 9.03 -12.39
C SER A 587 0.08 7.91 -11.37
N TYR A 588 -0.82 6.97 -11.69
CA TYR A 588 -0.94 5.68 -11.03
C TYR A 588 -1.38 4.58 -12.00
N PHE A 589 -0.53 3.59 -12.19
CA PHE A 589 -0.81 2.43 -13.03
C PHE A 589 -0.89 1.15 -12.18
N ALA A 590 -2.06 0.51 -12.18
CA ALA A 590 -2.23 -0.78 -11.53
C ALA A 590 -1.46 -1.88 -12.28
N TRP A 591 -0.65 -2.64 -11.54
CA TRP A 591 -0.05 -3.87 -12.04
C TRP A 591 -0.97 -5.05 -11.66
N ALA A 592 -1.70 -5.66 -12.61
CA ALA A 592 -1.67 -5.45 -14.06
C ALA A 592 -3.09 -5.36 -14.66
N ILE A 593 -3.18 -5.02 -15.95
CA ILE A 593 -4.48 -4.97 -16.67
C ILE A 593 -5.21 -6.32 -16.62
N THR A 594 -4.49 -7.42 -16.77
CA THR A 594 -4.98 -8.80 -16.82
C THR A 594 -4.08 -9.71 -16.01
N ASP A 595 -4.63 -10.84 -15.55
CA ASP A 595 -3.81 -11.99 -15.14
C ASP A 595 -2.94 -12.41 -16.32
N ASN A 596 -1.66 -12.67 -16.06
CA ASN A 596 -0.64 -12.84 -17.10
C ASN A 596 0.49 -13.78 -16.64
N LEU A 597 1.54 -13.95 -17.45
CA LEU A 597 2.73 -14.73 -17.09
C LEU A 597 3.62 -13.93 -16.13
N GLU A 598 3.71 -14.34 -14.87
CA GLU A 598 4.54 -13.70 -13.85
C GLU A 598 5.94 -14.33 -13.79
N TRP A 599 6.68 -14.26 -14.91
CA TRP A 599 8.07 -14.69 -15.01
C TRP A 599 8.33 -16.10 -14.42
N ALA A 600 9.23 -16.22 -13.44
CA ALA A 600 9.56 -17.47 -12.76
C ALA A 600 8.38 -18.05 -11.94
N SER A 601 7.38 -17.25 -11.57
CA SER A 601 6.16 -17.72 -10.89
C SER A 601 5.13 -18.32 -11.86
N GLY A 602 5.36 -18.21 -13.17
CA GLY A 602 4.47 -18.77 -14.19
C GLY A 602 3.07 -18.13 -14.18
N TYR A 603 2.03 -18.92 -14.41
CA TYR A 603 0.63 -18.48 -14.39
C TYR A 603 -0.03 -18.62 -13.01
N SER A 604 0.73 -19.04 -12.00
CA SER A 604 0.21 -19.28 -10.66
C SER A 604 -0.07 -17.98 -9.90
N SER A 605 0.79 -16.97 -10.07
CA SER A 605 0.65 -15.66 -9.44
C SER A 605 -0.30 -14.76 -10.23
N ARG A 606 -1.18 -14.03 -9.53
CA ARG A 606 -2.27 -13.29 -10.15
C ARG A 606 -2.25 -11.83 -9.72
N PHE A 607 -1.74 -10.96 -10.58
CA PHE A 607 -1.72 -9.51 -10.37
C PHE A 607 -2.87 -8.76 -11.06
N GLY A 608 -3.58 -9.40 -11.99
CA GLY A 608 -4.55 -8.72 -12.83
C GLY A 608 -5.71 -8.09 -12.05
N ILE A 609 -6.09 -6.87 -12.42
CA ILE A 609 -7.40 -6.29 -12.06
C ILE A 609 -8.54 -6.89 -12.90
N THR A 610 -8.19 -7.68 -13.90
CA THR A 610 -9.08 -8.50 -14.74
C THR A 610 -8.59 -9.93 -14.69
N HIS A 611 -9.47 -10.87 -14.35
CA HIS A 611 -9.17 -12.29 -14.43
C HIS A 611 -9.09 -12.75 -15.88
N VAL A 612 -8.16 -13.66 -16.18
CA VAL A 612 -8.08 -14.39 -17.45
C VAL A 612 -8.15 -15.88 -17.17
N ASP A 613 -9.14 -16.53 -17.77
CA ASP A 613 -9.14 -17.97 -17.96
C ASP A 613 -8.16 -18.28 -19.09
N PHE A 614 -7.02 -18.89 -18.79
CA PHE A 614 -5.95 -19.13 -19.77
C PHE A 614 -6.30 -20.22 -20.81
N ASP A 615 -7.28 -21.08 -20.53
CA ASP A 615 -7.72 -22.10 -21.48
C ASP A 615 -8.66 -21.52 -22.53
N THR A 616 -9.57 -20.62 -22.09
CA THR A 616 -10.59 -20.03 -22.97
C THR A 616 -10.27 -18.61 -23.43
N GLN A 617 -9.27 -17.98 -22.80
CA GLN A 617 -8.88 -16.58 -22.95
C GLN A 617 -10.01 -15.59 -22.60
N VAL A 618 -11.00 -16.01 -21.81
CA VAL A 618 -12.11 -15.15 -21.37
C VAL A 618 -11.65 -14.20 -20.28
N ARG A 619 -11.93 -12.90 -20.46
CA ARG A 619 -11.66 -11.85 -19.47
C ARG A 619 -12.87 -11.65 -18.56
N THR A 620 -12.65 -11.65 -17.25
CA THR A 620 -13.67 -11.31 -16.26
C THR A 620 -13.17 -10.20 -15.32
N PRO A 621 -13.76 -9.00 -15.34
CA PRO A 621 -13.37 -7.91 -14.42
C PRO A 621 -13.44 -8.35 -12.96
N LYS A 622 -12.40 -8.05 -12.18
CA LYS A 622 -12.42 -8.27 -10.72
C LYS A 622 -12.98 -7.05 -10.00
N LEU A 623 -13.40 -7.21 -8.74
CA LEU A 623 -13.92 -6.14 -7.88
C LEU A 623 -12.93 -4.96 -7.78
N THR A 624 -11.62 -5.23 -7.79
CA THR A 624 -10.58 -4.19 -7.84
C THR A 624 -10.75 -3.20 -8.98
N SER A 625 -11.11 -3.66 -10.19
CA SER A 625 -11.30 -2.74 -11.34
C SER A 625 -12.45 -1.75 -11.10
N GLN A 626 -13.53 -2.21 -10.48
CA GLN A 626 -14.65 -1.35 -10.07
C GLN A 626 -14.24 -0.40 -8.93
N PHE A 627 -13.50 -0.89 -7.95
CA PHE A 627 -12.99 -0.05 -6.86
C PHE A 627 -12.12 1.09 -7.38
N LEU A 628 -11.15 0.80 -8.25
CA LEU A 628 -10.27 1.81 -8.85
C LEU A 628 -11.08 2.86 -9.62
N LYS A 629 -12.04 2.43 -10.44
CA LYS A 629 -12.97 3.31 -11.17
C LYS A 629 -13.66 4.30 -10.24
N GLU A 630 -14.26 3.80 -9.17
CA GLU A 630 -15.01 4.61 -8.21
C GLU A 630 -14.07 5.54 -7.42
N TRP A 631 -12.90 5.05 -7.03
CA TRP A 631 -11.91 5.83 -6.29
C TRP A 631 -11.38 7.00 -7.11
N PHE A 632 -10.91 6.76 -8.34
CA PHE A 632 -10.39 7.84 -9.20
C PHE A 632 -11.49 8.82 -9.62
N LYS A 633 -12.72 8.35 -9.87
CA LYS A 633 -13.85 9.25 -10.13
C LYS A 633 -14.18 10.15 -8.94
N TRP A 634 -13.96 9.69 -7.71
CA TRP A 634 -14.21 10.47 -6.51
C TRP A 634 -13.12 11.53 -6.23
N HIS A 635 -11.86 11.21 -6.54
CA HIS A 635 -10.70 12.05 -6.23
C HIS A 635 -10.19 12.88 -7.42
N SER A 636 -10.83 12.81 -8.59
CA SER A 636 -10.53 13.65 -9.76
C SER A 636 -11.07 15.07 -9.70
#